data_AF-A0A8C4XEZ6-F1
#
_entry.id   AF-A0A8C4XEZ6-F1
#
_cell.length_a   1.000
_cell.length_b   1.000
_cell.length_c   1.000
_cell.angle_alpha   90.00
_cell.angle_beta   90.00
_cell.angle_gamma   90.00
#
_symmetry.space_group_name_H-M   'P 1'
#
loop_
_entity.id
_entity.type
_entity.pdbx_description
1 polymer ?
#
loop_
_entity_poly.entity_id
_entity_poly.type
_entity_poly.pdbx_seq_one_letter_code
_entity_poly.pdbx_strand_id
1 'polypeptide(L)'
;MPISLEVIFVLTMVGTSGMALIRADNCASSETCLATNRMTFPWRSARLPSFIVPEHYHLNIHVDFATQTFKGQVKILIAVTKCSRFIVLHSKNLNICEAFLEAIHTQKNISLQVLQAPKNEQVAFTSNTSLEAGRKYDLTIGYTAPLSTSFSGFYKVFYTTKSGAQRMLAATHFEPTSARKAFPCFDEPHMKALFSVTVVHSQQNYAISNMPMRTSLLRADGLVEDHFLHSLKMSSYLVAFVVSDFASRSAMSTRGIKVSVFAPSEQISQTEHALHIGVKILEFFEEYFQIPYPISKLDLVAIPNFESGAMENWGLITFRETSLLYDPETSTGLNKIWVTLVTAHEIAHQWFGNLVTMAWWNDIWLNEGFASYMEFVATNHLRPEWSVVSKALKQLFYQIRQMFDVISYSKGACILHMLHNLLTEPVFRSGIQSYLREHSYGNAQQDQLWQALSKVILFFTFNGQSVLLSLIIALLFTVSIDLPKEVLWIKANVNCTGFYRVAYDLQMFHMIIHQLQENDLVFSSNDRGEETWDDSGTMPQQNLRVLLLSMATGYKQLPATHRAQDLFYRWMESDGKTWNLRGLLFRVGVRNGGDEEWRFLLKKYMESPSSTNKLSILQALCRTRSTAKKLWLLKTSLLNHVIKTQDFGTIIRQLASSPKNNRLVWRFMQHNWDKLTTKFSLGSSYLARIVLSITSHFSTQQKYLEVKRFFSSGKNMRNLMFVRRSLEVIRLNILWLQKNRNPINFWLRMGLYISPWATVIKV
;
A
#
# COMPACT_ATOMS: atom_id res chain seq x y z
N MET A 1 -21.74 41.99 -21.67
CA MET A 1 -20.35 42.28 -21.22
C MET A 1 -19.47 41.15 -21.73
N PRO A 2 -18.23 41.39 -22.18
CA PRO A 2 -17.29 40.30 -22.45
C PRO A 2 -17.09 39.53 -21.14
N ILE A 3 -17.33 38.22 -21.17
CA ILE A 3 -17.07 37.34 -20.04
C ILE A 3 -15.56 37.08 -20.05
N SER A 4 -14.79 37.84 -19.28
CA SER A 4 -13.36 37.56 -19.10
C SER A 4 -13.21 36.46 -18.05
N LEU A 5 -12.80 35.27 -18.47
CA LEU A 5 -12.48 34.19 -17.54
C LEU A 5 -11.00 34.32 -17.13
N GLU A 6 -10.73 34.79 -15.91
CA GLU A 6 -9.39 34.67 -15.33
C GLU A 6 -9.18 33.23 -14.81
N VAL A 7 -8.47 32.42 -15.59
CA VAL A 7 -8.05 31.09 -15.15
C VAL A 7 -6.72 31.21 -14.40
N ILE A 8 -6.78 31.30 -13.08
CA ILE A 8 -5.57 31.23 -12.25
C ILE A 8 -5.19 29.76 -12.08
N PHE A 9 -4.21 29.29 -12.86
CA PHE A 9 -3.55 28.01 -12.63
C PHE A 9 -2.62 28.11 -11.41
N VAL A 10 -3.09 27.70 -10.24
CA VAL A 10 -2.18 27.42 -9.11
C VAL A 10 -1.63 26.01 -9.27
N LEU A 11 -0.69 25.83 -10.20
CA LEU A 11 0.13 24.63 -10.23
C LEU A 11 1.18 24.75 -9.13
N THR A 12 0.89 24.18 -7.97
CA THR A 12 1.97 23.74 -7.08
C THR A 12 2.64 22.55 -7.74
N MET A 13 3.52 22.82 -8.72
CA MET A 13 4.61 21.92 -9.09
C MET A 13 5.32 21.58 -7.79
N VAL A 14 5.19 20.34 -7.32
CA VAL A 14 5.86 19.94 -6.09
C VAL A 14 7.32 19.69 -6.43
N GLY A 15 8.10 20.77 -6.37
CA GLY A 15 9.28 20.74 -5.52
C GLY A 15 8.80 20.61 -4.07
N THR A 16 8.90 19.40 -3.53
CA THR A 16 9.07 19.07 -2.09
C THR A 16 8.40 19.97 -1.03
N SER A 17 7.13 20.37 -1.20
CA SER A 17 6.42 21.20 -0.21
C SER A 17 5.41 20.40 0.62
N GLY A 18 5.76 19.15 0.94
CA GLY A 18 4.92 18.23 1.73
C GLY A 18 5.70 17.16 2.49
N MET A 19 6.93 16.86 2.04
CA MET A 19 7.98 16.40 2.94
C MET A 19 8.81 17.63 3.31
N ALA A 20 8.51 18.20 4.47
CA ALA A 20 9.50 19.04 5.13
C ALA A 20 10.75 18.17 5.30
N LEU A 21 11.69 18.35 4.38
CA LEU A 21 13.09 18.05 4.57
C LEU A 21 13.43 18.52 5.98
N ILE A 22 13.63 17.57 6.88
CA ILE A 22 14.79 17.73 7.76
C ILE A 22 15.95 17.66 6.77
N ARG A 23 16.36 18.81 6.22
CA ARG A 23 17.77 19.03 5.97
C ARG A 23 18.40 18.79 7.32
N ALA A 24 18.84 17.56 7.56
CA ALA A 24 19.95 17.34 8.45
C ALA A 24 21.18 17.83 7.66
N ASP A 25 21.22 19.13 7.37
CA ASP A 25 22.47 19.84 7.51
C ASP A 25 22.73 19.74 9.01
N ASN A 26 23.37 18.65 9.40
CA ASN A 26 24.00 18.59 10.69
C ASN A 26 24.97 19.77 10.67
N CYS A 27 24.56 20.83 11.36
CA CYS A 27 25.48 21.53 12.23
C CYS A 27 26.36 20.42 12.83
N ALA A 28 27.63 20.42 12.44
CA ALA A 28 28.61 19.46 12.91
C ALA A 28 28.73 19.65 14.42
N SER A 29 27.83 19.01 15.18
CA SER A 29 28.05 18.78 16.58
C SER A 29 29.23 17.81 16.65
N SER A 30 30.23 18.19 17.43
CA SER A 30 31.46 17.45 17.70
C SER A 30 31.25 16.14 18.47
N GLU A 31 30.04 15.58 18.46
CA GLU A 31 29.73 14.31 19.12
C GLU A 31 30.28 13.16 18.28
N THR A 32 31.24 12.43 18.85
CA THR A 32 31.77 11.19 18.30
C THR A 32 30.63 10.16 18.16
N CYS A 33 30.47 9.59 16.96
CA CYS A 33 29.54 8.48 16.75
C CYS A 33 30.15 7.23 17.39
N LEU A 34 29.60 6.79 18.52
CA LEU A 34 30.09 5.62 19.26
C LEU A 34 29.33 4.35 18.87
N ALA A 35 30.08 3.26 18.69
CA ALA A 35 29.55 1.92 18.57
C ALA A 35 29.09 1.38 19.93
N THR A 36 28.39 0.24 19.95
CA THR A 36 27.90 -0.42 21.18
C THR A 36 29.01 -0.72 22.19
N ASN A 37 30.22 -1.00 21.71
CA ASN A 37 31.41 -1.25 22.53
C ASN A 37 32.17 0.04 22.91
N ARG A 38 31.57 1.23 22.73
CA ARG A 38 32.15 2.56 22.97
C ARG A 38 33.38 2.91 22.11
N MET A 39 33.71 2.12 21.09
CA MET A 39 34.69 2.51 20.09
C MET A 39 34.09 3.51 19.09
N THR A 40 34.94 4.32 18.46
CA THR A 40 34.50 5.24 17.39
C THR A 40 34.00 4.43 16.19
N PHE A 41 32.75 4.65 15.80
CA PHE A 41 32.18 4.07 14.59
C PHE A 41 32.68 4.85 13.36
N PRO A 42 33.17 4.18 12.30
CA PRO A 42 33.93 4.84 11.23
C PRO A 42 33.07 5.69 10.27
N TRP A 43 31.74 5.72 10.45
CA TRP A 43 30.83 6.37 9.52
C TRP A 43 29.71 7.15 10.22
N ARG A 44 29.49 8.40 9.82
CA ARG A 44 28.55 9.29 10.54
C ARG A 44 27.17 9.39 9.91
N SER A 45 27.07 9.14 8.60
CA SER A 45 25.83 9.32 7.84
C SER A 45 24.90 8.10 8.00
N ALA A 46 23.59 8.35 8.02
CA ALA A 46 22.59 7.30 7.90
C ALA A 46 22.61 6.64 6.51
N ARG A 47 23.01 7.38 5.47
CA ARG A 47 23.25 6.84 4.12
C ARG A 47 24.59 6.11 4.09
N LEU A 48 24.62 4.93 3.47
CA LEU A 48 25.84 4.14 3.33
C LEU A 48 26.90 4.85 2.48
N PRO A 49 28.19 4.52 2.68
CA PRO A 49 29.25 4.98 1.78
C PRO A 49 29.06 4.39 0.37
N SER A 50 29.37 5.16 -0.67
CA SER A 50 29.23 4.75 -2.07
C SER A 50 30.46 4.04 -2.65
N PHE A 51 31.54 3.90 -1.87
CA PHE A 51 32.81 3.36 -2.36
C PHE A 51 32.96 1.83 -2.24
N ILE A 52 31.95 1.14 -1.71
CA ILE A 52 31.86 -0.32 -1.69
C ILE A 52 30.51 -0.68 -2.30
N VAL A 53 30.56 -1.42 -3.41
CA VAL A 53 29.38 -1.74 -4.22
C VAL A 53 29.13 -3.25 -4.15
N PRO A 54 27.95 -3.71 -3.73
CA PRO A 54 27.61 -5.13 -3.78
C PRO A 54 27.34 -5.57 -5.23
N GLU A 55 27.84 -6.75 -5.61
CA GLU A 55 27.58 -7.33 -6.92
C GLU A 55 26.72 -8.60 -6.85
N HIS A 56 26.97 -9.47 -5.85
CA HIS A 56 26.25 -10.73 -5.68
C HIS A 56 26.17 -11.14 -4.21
N TYR A 57 24.97 -11.49 -3.74
CA TYR A 57 24.72 -12.10 -2.45
C TYR A 57 24.44 -13.60 -2.60
N HIS A 58 25.10 -14.42 -1.80
CA HIS A 58 24.72 -15.80 -1.54
C HIS A 58 24.10 -15.86 -0.14
N LEU A 59 22.80 -16.12 -0.07
CA LEU A 59 22.02 -16.20 1.16
C LEU A 59 21.76 -17.67 1.48
N ASN A 60 22.29 -18.15 2.61
CA ASN A 60 21.91 -19.43 3.19
C ASN A 60 21.14 -19.18 4.48
N ILE A 61 19.86 -19.56 4.50
CA ILE A 61 18.95 -19.32 5.63
C ILE A 61 18.38 -20.66 6.12
N HIS A 62 18.64 -21.00 7.38
CA HIS A 62 18.03 -22.13 8.06
C HIS A 62 16.98 -21.65 9.05
N VAL A 63 15.71 -21.99 8.81
CA VAL A 63 14.60 -21.68 9.72
C VAL A 63 14.24 -22.89 10.57
N ASP A 64 14.07 -22.65 11.88
CA ASP A 64 13.62 -23.65 12.84
C ASP A 64 12.31 -23.19 13.49
N PHE A 65 11.23 -23.89 13.14
CA PHE A 65 9.88 -23.60 13.65
C PHE A 65 9.67 -24.03 15.11
N ALA A 66 10.43 -25.00 15.61
CA ALA A 66 10.33 -25.46 16.99
C ALA A 66 10.89 -24.39 17.94
N THR A 67 12.08 -23.86 17.62
CA THR A 67 12.69 -22.76 18.40
C THR A 67 12.18 -21.38 17.98
N GLN A 68 11.49 -21.26 16.84
CA GLN A 68 11.03 -20.01 16.23
C GLN A 68 12.18 -19.02 15.98
N THR A 69 13.33 -19.57 15.57
CA THR A 69 14.55 -18.83 15.24
C THR A 69 15.01 -19.16 13.83
N PHE A 70 15.98 -18.40 13.34
CA PHE A 70 16.70 -18.73 12.14
C PHE A 70 18.19 -18.45 12.29
N LYS A 71 18.99 -19.26 11.60
CA LYS A 71 20.43 -19.07 11.42
C LYS A 71 20.66 -18.69 9.97
N GLY A 72 21.53 -17.73 9.73
CA GLY A 72 21.84 -17.29 8.38
C GLY A 72 23.35 -17.14 8.17
N GLN A 73 23.78 -17.40 6.95
CA GLN A 73 25.09 -16.99 6.46
C GLN A 73 24.87 -16.23 5.16
N VAL A 74 25.46 -15.03 5.08
CA VAL A 74 25.49 -14.24 3.85
C VAL A 74 26.94 -14.11 3.39
N LYS A 75 27.17 -14.46 2.12
CA LYS A 75 28.43 -14.17 1.42
C LYS A 75 28.15 -13.10 0.37
N ILE A 76 28.85 -11.97 0.45
CA ILE A 76 28.65 -10.80 -0.42
C ILE A 76 29.92 -10.58 -1.24
N LEU A 77 29.81 -10.72 -2.56
CA LEU A 77 30.80 -10.23 -3.50
C LEU A 77 30.72 -8.71 -3.54
N ILE A 78 31.77 -8.03 -3.08
CA ILE A 78 31.86 -6.58 -3.05
C ILE A 78 32.99 -6.07 -3.96
N ALA A 79 32.71 -4.99 -4.69
CA ALA A 79 33.68 -4.24 -5.46
C ALA A 79 34.07 -2.95 -4.72
N VAL A 80 35.37 -2.73 -4.57
CA VAL A 80 35.91 -1.56 -3.86
C VAL A 80 36.31 -0.50 -4.89
N THR A 81 35.66 0.66 -4.89
CA THR A 81 35.95 1.73 -5.87
C THR A 81 36.91 2.79 -5.32
N LYS A 82 37.04 2.89 -3.99
CA LYS A 82 38.06 3.71 -3.32
C LYS A 82 38.67 2.92 -2.17
N CYS A 83 39.98 3.08 -1.94
CA CYS A 83 40.67 2.40 -0.86
C CYS A 83 39.99 2.70 0.49
N SER A 84 39.76 1.65 1.29
CA SER A 84 39.09 1.76 2.58
C SER A 84 39.63 0.74 3.57
N ARG A 85 39.58 1.05 4.87
CA ARG A 85 39.86 0.10 5.96
C ARG A 85 38.60 -0.45 6.62
N PHE A 86 37.43 -0.09 6.10
CA PHE A 86 36.16 -0.52 6.66
C PHE A 86 35.10 -0.74 5.60
N ILE A 87 34.18 -1.64 5.90
CA ILE A 87 32.93 -1.87 5.16
C ILE A 87 31.78 -1.50 6.09
N VAL A 88 30.84 -0.67 5.64
CA VAL A 88 29.65 -0.31 6.41
C VAL A 88 28.42 -0.75 5.63
N LEU A 89 27.54 -1.49 6.29
CA LEU A 89 26.27 -1.96 5.73
C LEU A 89 25.18 -1.95 6.82
N HIS A 90 23.94 -2.25 6.43
CA HIS A 90 22.81 -2.26 7.36
C HIS A 90 22.65 -3.62 8.05
N SER A 91 22.33 -3.59 9.35
CA SER A 91 21.97 -4.77 10.14
C SER A 91 21.12 -4.33 11.34
N LYS A 92 20.02 -5.03 11.60
CA LYS A 92 19.12 -4.72 12.71
C LYS A 92 18.58 -5.98 13.37
N ASN A 93 18.75 -6.08 14.69
CA ASN A 93 18.28 -7.21 15.49
C ASN A 93 18.83 -8.58 15.04
N LEU A 94 20.04 -8.59 14.48
CA LEU A 94 20.78 -9.80 14.10
C LEU A 94 21.97 -9.97 15.04
N ASN A 95 22.15 -11.16 15.59
CA ASN A 95 23.31 -11.51 16.38
C ASN A 95 24.41 -12.03 15.45
N ILE A 96 25.42 -11.21 15.15
CA ILE A 96 26.54 -11.58 14.28
C ILE A 96 27.52 -12.44 15.07
N CYS A 97 27.71 -13.68 14.64
CA CYS A 97 28.56 -14.68 15.30
C CYS A 97 29.95 -14.76 14.67
N GLU A 98 30.05 -14.54 13.36
CA GLU A 98 31.30 -14.62 12.60
C GLU A 98 31.29 -13.59 11.46
N ALA A 99 32.46 -13.06 11.13
CA ALA A 99 32.67 -12.24 9.94
C ALA A 99 34.11 -12.34 9.46
N PHE A 100 34.31 -12.67 8.20
CA PHE A 100 35.63 -12.71 7.56
C PHE A 100 35.55 -12.25 6.12
N LEU A 101 36.68 -11.77 5.61
CA LEU A 101 36.80 -11.26 4.25
C LEU A 101 37.84 -12.07 3.50
N GLU A 102 37.51 -12.55 2.31
CA GLU A 102 38.44 -13.26 1.44
C GLU A 102 38.76 -12.40 0.21
N ALA A 103 40.05 -12.20 -0.05
CA ALA A 103 40.50 -11.50 -1.24
C ALA A 103 40.54 -12.48 -2.44
N ILE A 104 39.69 -12.29 -3.44
CA ILE A 104 39.49 -13.24 -4.54
C ILE A 104 40.79 -13.57 -5.30
N HIS A 105 41.71 -12.62 -5.38
CA HIS A 105 42.97 -12.74 -6.10
C HIS A 105 44.07 -13.47 -5.31
N THR A 106 43.99 -13.50 -3.98
CA THR A 106 45.03 -14.09 -3.10
C THR A 106 44.52 -15.25 -2.26
N GLN A 107 43.21 -15.49 -2.21
CA GLN A 107 42.53 -16.46 -1.33
C GLN A 107 42.96 -16.33 0.15
N LYS A 108 43.38 -15.12 0.54
CA LYS A 108 43.83 -14.83 1.90
C LYS A 108 42.65 -14.36 2.72
N ASN A 109 42.43 -15.02 3.86
CA ASN A 109 41.45 -14.60 4.85
C ASN A 109 41.96 -13.38 5.63
N ILE A 110 41.10 -12.37 5.72
CA ILE A 110 41.32 -11.13 6.45
C ILE A 110 40.33 -11.11 7.62
N SER A 111 40.87 -11.06 8.84
CA SER A 111 40.07 -10.94 10.06
C SER A 111 39.45 -9.55 10.15
N LEU A 112 38.17 -9.49 10.53
CA LEU A 112 37.41 -8.25 10.66
C LEU A 112 37.05 -7.99 12.12
N GLN A 113 37.20 -6.75 12.57
CA GLN A 113 36.59 -6.29 13.81
C GLN A 113 35.18 -5.76 13.50
N VAL A 114 34.19 -6.20 14.27
CA VAL A 114 32.78 -5.84 14.08
C VAL A 114 32.38 -4.73 15.05
N LEU A 115 31.88 -3.62 14.52
CA LEU A 115 31.36 -2.48 15.30
C LEU A 115 29.90 -2.26 14.93
N GLN A 116 29.00 -2.19 15.91
CA GLN A 116 27.57 -1.98 15.66
C GLN A 116 27.14 -0.57 16.06
N ALA A 117 26.34 0.08 15.22
CA ALA A 117 25.71 1.39 15.47
C ALA A 117 24.18 1.29 15.37
N PRO A 118 23.49 0.86 16.44
CA PRO A 118 22.05 0.60 16.43
C PRO A 118 21.20 1.82 16.06
N LYS A 119 21.65 3.05 16.39
CA LYS A 119 20.95 4.30 16.07
C LYS A 119 20.72 4.48 14.57
N ASN A 120 21.70 4.10 13.75
CA ASN A 120 21.62 4.16 12.29
C ASN A 120 21.30 2.79 11.67
N GLU A 121 21.09 1.75 12.48
CA GLU A 121 20.88 0.37 12.02
C GLU A 121 22.03 -0.14 11.13
N GLN A 122 23.25 0.26 11.46
CA GLN A 122 24.46 -0.03 10.69
C GLN A 122 25.42 -0.93 11.48
N VAL A 123 26.21 -1.70 10.74
CA VAL A 123 27.37 -2.44 11.25
C VAL A 123 28.57 -2.10 10.37
N ALA A 124 29.74 -1.95 11.00
CA ALA A 124 31.01 -1.75 10.34
C ALA A 124 31.92 -2.96 10.56
N PHE A 125 32.60 -3.38 9.51
CA PHE A 125 33.63 -4.39 9.52
C PHE A 125 34.96 -3.71 9.23
N THR A 126 35.81 -3.57 10.24
CA THR A 126 37.11 -2.90 10.14
C THR A 126 38.23 -3.91 9.93
N SER A 127 39.16 -3.56 9.05
CA SER A 127 40.33 -4.37 8.69
C SER A 127 41.62 -3.60 9.00
N ASN A 128 42.65 -4.32 9.45
CA ASN A 128 43.98 -3.75 9.66
C ASN A 128 44.69 -3.48 8.33
N THR A 129 44.38 -4.26 7.29
CA THR A 129 44.86 -4.07 5.92
C THR A 129 43.88 -3.24 5.11
N SER A 130 44.39 -2.30 4.30
CA SER A 130 43.54 -1.51 3.41
C SER A 130 42.97 -2.40 2.31
N LEU A 131 41.68 -2.25 2.05
CA LEU A 131 41.04 -2.75 0.84
C LEU A 131 41.47 -1.87 -0.32
N GLU A 132 41.90 -2.50 -1.42
CA GLU A 132 42.44 -1.80 -2.59
C GLU A 132 41.32 -1.39 -3.55
N ALA A 133 41.42 -0.19 -4.11
CA ALA A 133 40.54 0.24 -5.18
C ALA A 133 40.70 -0.64 -6.44
N GLY A 134 39.58 -0.96 -7.09
CA GLY A 134 39.53 -1.84 -8.27
C GLY A 134 39.56 -3.33 -7.94
N ARG A 135 39.72 -3.73 -6.67
CA ARG A 135 39.68 -5.14 -6.25
C ARG A 135 38.28 -5.56 -5.80
N LYS A 136 38.05 -6.87 -5.87
CA LYS A 136 36.84 -7.54 -5.37
C LYS A 136 37.18 -8.45 -4.19
N TYR A 137 36.24 -8.54 -3.26
CA TYR A 137 36.37 -9.32 -2.05
C TYR A 137 35.06 -10.04 -1.74
N ASP A 138 35.17 -11.17 -1.06
CA ASP A 138 34.04 -11.93 -0.56
C ASP A 138 33.88 -11.70 0.95
N LEU A 139 32.84 -10.96 1.34
CA LEU A 139 32.50 -10.72 2.74
C LEU A 139 31.52 -11.80 3.21
N THR A 140 31.95 -12.66 4.12
CA THR A 140 31.09 -13.70 4.73
C THR A 140 30.70 -13.30 6.14
N ILE A 141 29.41 -13.36 6.45
CA ILE A 141 28.85 -13.01 7.76
C ILE A 141 27.87 -14.10 8.19
N GLY A 142 28.14 -14.74 9.33
CA GLY A 142 27.24 -15.69 9.97
C GLY A 142 26.51 -15.05 11.14
N TYR A 143 25.21 -15.31 11.27
CA TYR A 143 24.36 -14.65 12.23
C TYR A 143 23.16 -15.50 12.65
N THR A 144 22.51 -15.11 13.74
CA THR A 144 21.30 -15.74 14.26
C THR A 144 20.28 -14.68 14.69
N ALA A 145 18.99 -15.01 14.61
CA ALA A 145 17.92 -14.16 15.11
C ALA A 145 16.62 -14.94 15.35
N PRO A 146 15.74 -14.45 16.26
CA PRO A 146 14.38 -14.96 16.36
C PRO A 146 13.56 -14.53 15.14
N LEU A 147 12.58 -15.35 14.72
CA LEU A 147 11.57 -14.92 13.78
C LEU A 147 10.78 -13.73 14.36
N SER A 148 10.66 -12.66 13.57
CA SER A 148 9.98 -11.44 13.98
C SER A 148 8.51 -11.71 14.33
N THR A 149 8.03 -11.05 15.39
CA THR A 149 6.62 -11.04 15.80
C THR A 149 5.83 -9.85 15.25
N SER A 150 6.51 -8.97 14.51
CA SER A 150 5.90 -7.88 13.73
C SER A 150 5.60 -8.37 12.30
N PHE A 151 5.20 -7.46 11.41
CA PHE A 151 4.85 -7.76 10.02
C PHE A 151 5.99 -7.49 9.02
N SER A 152 7.23 -7.34 9.51
CA SER A 152 8.39 -6.96 8.70
C SER A 152 9.64 -7.75 9.06
N GLY A 153 10.59 -7.81 8.13
CA GLY A 153 11.78 -8.66 8.20
C GLY A 153 11.43 -10.10 7.83
N PHE A 154 12.10 -11.07 8.44
CA PHE A 154 11.71 -12.48 8.36
C PHE A 154 10.85 -12.81 9.59
N TYR A 155 9.56 -13.05 9.37
CA TYR A 155 8.55 -13.07 10.44
C TYR A 155 7.73 -14.35 10.41
N LYS A 156 7.22 -14.74 11.59
CA LYS A 156 6.35 -15.91 11.75
C LYS A 156 4.88 -15.54 11.66
N VAL A 157 4.13 -16.43 11.06
CA VAL A 157 2.68 -16.31 10.91
C VAL A 157 2.03 -17.60 11.39
N PHE A 158 0.97 -17.46 12.18
CA PHE A 158 0.11 -18.57 12.57
C PHE A 158 -1.22 -18.51 11.82
N TYR A 159 -1.71 -19.68 11.43
CA TYR A 159 -3.05 -19.85 10.91
C TYR A 159 -3.67 -21.15 11.45
N THR A 160 -5.00 -21.20 11.44
CA THR A 160 -5.77 -22.30 12.02
C THR A 160 -6.50 -23.03 10.91
N THR A 161 -6.32 -24.34 10.85
CA THR A 161 -7.05 -25.25 9.95
C THR A 161 -8.48 -25.49 10.45
N LYS A 162 -9.36 -26.02 9.60
CA LYS A 162 -10.74 -26.39 9.95
C LYS A 162 -10.81 -27.40 11.09
N SER A 163 -9.82 -28.28 11.23
CA SER A 163 -9.73 -29.22 12.36
C SER A 163 -9.35 -28.57 13.69
N GLY A 164 -9.04 -27.27 13.69
CA GLY A 164 -8.57 -26.53 14.86
C GLY A 164 -7.05 -26.59 15.07
N ALA A 165 -6.32 -27.35 14.25
CA ALA A 165 -4.86 -27.43 14.37
C ALA A 165 -4.20 -26.10 13.98
N GLN A 166 -3.27 -25.63 14.81
CA GLN A 166 -2.43 -24.46 14.53
C GLN A 166 -1.28 -24.87 13.60
N ARG A 167 -1.09 -24.08 12.54
CA ARG A 167 0.03 -24.20 11.61
C ARG A 167 0.86 -22.91 11.66
N MET A 168 2.15 -23.04 11.42
CA MET A 168 3.10 -21.93 11.38
C MET A 168 3.78 -21.89 10.01
N LEU A 169 3.95 -20.69 9.49
CA LEU A 169 4.80 -20.42 8.33
C LEU A 169 5.74 -19.27 8.65
N ALA A 170 6.80 -19.14 7.86
CA ALA A 170 7.72 -18.01 7.91
C ALA A 170 7.73 -17.31 6.55
N ALA A 171 7.63 -15.98 6.55
CA ALA A 171 7.58 -15.18 5.34
C ALA A 171 8.42 -13.90 5.50
N THR A 172 8.78 -13.28 4.38
CA THR A 172 9.55 -12.04 4.33
C THR A 172 8.68 -10.86 3.91
N HIS A 173 8.93 -9.69 4.51
CA HIS A 173 8.45 -8.41 4.02
C HIS A 173 9.49 -7.33 4.31
N PHE A 174 10.16 -6.83 3.26
CA PHE A 174 11.38 -6.05 3.39
C PHE A 174 11.23 -4.57 3.05
N GLU A 175 10.26 -4.17 2.23
CA GLU A 175 10.08 -2.76 1.94
C GLU A 175 9.70 -1.95 3.20
N PRO A 176 10.24 -0.73 3.38
CA PRO A 176 11.32 -0.12 2.61
C PRO A 176 12.72 -0.56 3.07
N THR A 177 12.91 -0.82 4.37
CA THR A 177 14.24 -0.98 4.98
C THR A 177 14.31 -2.13 6.00
N SER A 178 13.65 -3.24 5.69
CA SER A 178 13.54 -4.40 6.58
C SER A 178 14.30 -5.64 6.08
N ALA A 179 14.96 -5.60 4.91
CA ALA A 179 15.87 -6.67 4.50
C ALA A 179 17.02 -6.84 5.52
N ARG A 180 17.51 -5.71 6.05
CA ARG A 180 18.50 -5.65 7.15
C ARG A 180 18.11 -6.37 8.45
N LYS A 181 16.83 -6.77 8.60
CA LYS A 181 16.33 -7.57 9.74
C LYS A 181 16.33 -9.07 9.46
N ALA A 182 16.60 -9.48 8.23
CA ALA A 182 16.69 -10.87 7.81
C ALA A 182 18.13 -11.25 7.48
N PHE A 183 18.89 -10.35 6.86
CA PHE A 183 20.31 -10.56 6.59
C PHE A 183 21.06 -9.22 6.57
N PRO A 184 22.34 -9.16 7.00
CA PRO A 184 23.14 -7.94 6.86
C PRO A 184 23.34 -7.61 5.37
N CYS A 185 23.00 -6.40 4.94
CA CYS A 185 23.09 -6.01 3.53
C CYS A 185 23.22 -4.50 3.31
N PHE A 186 23.58 -4.13 2.07
CA PHE A 186 23.54 -2.77 1.58
C PHE A 186 22.08 -2.37 1.27
N ASP A 187 21.31 -2.13 2.35
CA ASP A 187 19.85 -1.99 2.29
C ASP A 187 19.36 -0.61 1.81
N GLU A 188 19.74 -0.24 0.58
CA GLU A 188 19.34 0.97 -0.13
C GLU A 188 18.94 0.63 -1.59
N PRO A 189 17.85 1.20 -2.15
CA PRO A 189 17.26 0.72 -3.40
C PRO A 189 18.18 0.85 -4.63
N HIS A 190 19.11 1.82 -4.64
CA HIS A 190 20.07 1.98 -5.73
C HIS A 190 21.25 0.99 -5.70
N MET A 191 21.45 0.26 -4.60
CA MET A 191 22.55 -0.70 -4.45
C MET A 191 22.12 -2.09 -4.94
N LYS A 192 21.66 -2.18 -6.19
CA LYS A 192 21.17 -3.42 -6.79
C LYS A 192 22.28 -4.46 -6.97
N ALA A 193 21.95 -5.73 -6.76
CA ALA A 193 22.86 -6.88 -6.89
C ALA A 193 22.12 -8.14 -7.37
N LEU A 194 22.87 -9.20 -7.65
CA LEU A 194 22.34 -10.55 -7.84
C LEU A 194 22.12 -11.23 -6.48
N PHE A 195 21.15 -12.14 -6.38
CA PHE A 195 20.87 -12.91 -5.17
C PHE A 195 20.73 -14.40 -5.50
N SER A 196 21.57 -15.23 -4.90
CA SER A 196 21.41 -16.68 -4.86
C SER A 196 20.86 -17.06 -3.48
N VAL A 197 19.63 -17.59 -3.44
CA VAL A 197 18.96 -17.94 -2.19
C VAL A 197 18.99 -19.45 -1.99
N THR A 198 19.31 -19.86 -0.77
CA THR A 198 19.21 -21.25 -0.29
C THR A 198 18.46 -21.22 1.04
N VAL A 199 17.45 -22.09 1.17
CA VAL A 199 16.61 -22.17 2.37
C VAL A 199 16.63 -23.59 2.91
N VAL A 200 17.00 -23.73 4.18
CA VAL A 200 17.00 -25.00 4.91
C VAL A 200 15.81 -25.05 5.85
N HIS A 201 15.03 -26.12 5.79
CA HIS A 201 13.82 -26.32 6.59
C HIS A 201 13.54 -27.81 6.89
N SER A 202 12.53 -28.07 7.72
CA SER A 202 12.02 -29.43 7.98
C SER A 202 11.29 -30.02 6.77
N GLN A 203 11.29 -31.35 6.62
CA GLN A 203 10.60 -32.07 5.52
C GLN A 203 9.09 -31.83 5.40
N GLN A 204 8.43 -31.37 6.46
CA GLN A 204 6.99 -31.10 6.47
C GLN A 204 6.60 -29.82 5.72
N ASN A 205 7.59 -28.98 5.40
CA ASN A 205 7.43 -27.71 4.70
C ASN A 205 8.22 -27.75 3.39
N TYR A 206 8.01 -26.75 2.55
CA TYR A 206 8.87 -26.41 1.41
C TYR A 206 9.13 -24.91 1.37
N ALA A 207 10.18 -24.49 0.64
CA ALA A 207 10.46 -23.09 0.40
C ALA A 207 10.06 -22.65 -1.02
N ILE A 208 9.59 -21.42 -1.15
CA ILE A 208 9.52 -20.68 -2.41
C ILE A 208 10.25 -19.35 -2.27
N SER A 209 10.86 -18.89 -3.35
CA SER A 209 11.68 -17.67 -3.39
C SER A 209 11.42 -16.89 -4.69
N ASN A 210 12.13 -15.78 -4.92
CA ASN A 210 12.03 -14.97 -6.13
C ASN A 210 12.16 -15.79 -7.43
N MET A 211 13.15 -16.68 -7.47
CA MET A 211 13.52 -17.43 -8.66
C MET A 211 12.99 -18.87 -8.62
N PRO A 212 12.92 -19.59 -9.77
CA PRO A 212 12.60 -21.01 -9.79
C PRO A 212 13.58 -21.83 -8.94
N MET A 213 13.06 -22.91 -8.35
CA MET A 213 13.87 -23.89 -7.65
C MET A 213 14.79 -24.61 -8.63
N ARG A 214 16.09 -24.67 -8.32
CA ARG A 214 17.11 -25.39 -9.09
C ARG A 214 17.21 -26.84 -8.64
N THR A 215 17.28 -27.06 -7.33
CA THR A 215 17.39 -28.39 -6.73
C THR A 215 16.95 -28.35 -5.26
N SER A 216 16.51 -29.48 -4.74
CA SER A 216 16.12 -29.68 -3.35
C SER A 216 16.81 -30.95 -2.84
N LEU A 217 17.58 -30.83 -1.77
CA LEU A 217 18.47 -31.88 -1.27
C LEU A 217 18.06 -32.29 0.14
N LEU A 218 17.84 -33.60 0.35
CA LEU A 218 17.70 -34.15 1.70
C LEU A 218 19.08 -34.30 2.34
N ARG A 219 19.30 -33.63 3.46
CA ARG A 219 20.55 -33.66 4.23
C ARG A 219 20.60 -34.87 5.16
N ALA A 220 21.81 -35.24 5.56
CA ALA A 220 22.04 -36.34 6.50
C ALA A 220 21.41 -36.13 7.89
N ASP A 221 21.17 -34.87 8.29
CA ASP A 221 20.48 -34.49 9.53
C ASP A 221 18.94 -34.52 9.41
N GLY A 222 18.41 -34.95 8.26
CA GLY A 222 16.97 -35.05 8.00
C GLY A 222 16.30 -33.75 7.59
N LEU A 223 17.05 -32.65 7.43
CA LEU A 223 16.54 -31.37 6.90
C LEU A 223 16.57 -31.36 5.36
N VAL A 224 15.78 -30.47 4.77
CA VAL A 224 15.75 -30.23 3.33
C VAL A 224 16.43 -28.90 3.03
N GLU A 225 17.27 -28.87 2.00
CA GLU A 225 17.97 -27.69 1.51
C GLU A 225 17.52 -27.36 0.08
N ASP A 226 16.72 -26.31 -0.04
CA ASP A 226 16.16 -25.82 -1.30
C ASP A 226 17.08 -24.74 -1.89
N HIS A 227 17.65 -25.02 -3.06
CA HIS A 227 18.49 -24.08 -3.80
C HIS A 227 17.71 -23.45 -4.96
N PHE A 228 17.70 -22.12 -5.02
CA PHE A 228 17.05 -21.36 -6.10
C PHE A 228 18.09 -20.89 -7.13
N LEU A 229 17.63 -20.65 -8.37
CA LEU A 229 18.45 -19.96 -9.37
C LEU A 229 18.83 -18.56 -8.88
N HIS A 230 19.96 -18.02 -9.34
CA HIS A 230 20.32 -16.64 -9.01
C HIS A 230 19.34 -15.65 -9.64
N SER A 231 19.05 -14.55 -8.96
CA SER A 231 18.16 -13.50 -9.45
C SER A 231 18.77 -12.72 -10.61
N LEU A 232 17.95 -11.82 -11.18
CA LEU A 232 18.41 -10.67 -11.94
C LEU A 232 18.95 -9.58 -10.99
N LYS A 233 19.58 -8.54 -11.54
CA LYS A 233 20.05 -7.42 -10.73
C LYS A 233 18.86 -6.65 -10.14
N MET A 234 18.68 -6.73 -8.83
CA MET A 234 17.52 -6.16 -8.12
C MET A 234 17.91 -5.56 -6.76
N SER A 235 17.01 -4.79 -6.16
CA SER A 235 17.22 -4.14 -4.87
C SER A 235 16.96 -5.11 -3.71
N SER A 236 17.60 -4.89 -2.55
CA SER A 236 17.46 -5.73 -1.35
C SER A 236 16.01 -5.90 -0.88
N TYR A 237 15.19 -4.85 -1.01
CA TYR A 237 13.80 -4.86 -0.54
C TYR A 237 12.89 -5.82 -1.32
N LEU A 238 13.33 -6.29 -2.50
CA LEU A 238 12.60 -7.23 -3.35
C LEU A 238 12.96 -8.69 -3.10
N VAL A 239 13.98 -8.97 -2.29
CA VAL A 239 14.31 -10.35 -1.91
C VAL A 239 13.14 -10.92 -1.12
N ALA A 240 12.69 -12.11 -1.48
CA ALA A 240 11.62 -12.77 -0.74
C ALA A 240 11.78 -14.28 -0.70
N PHE A 241 11.38 -14.86 0.42
CA PHE A 241 11.22 -16.31 0.58
C PHE A 241 10.13 -16.61 1.60
N VAL A 242 9.37 -17.68 1.32
CA VAL A 242 8.28 -18.17 2.18
C VAL A 242 8.50 -19.65 2.42
N VAL A 243 8.45 -20.07 3.69
CA VAL A 243 8.52 -21.47 4.11
C VAL A 243 7.18 -21.86 4.72
N SER A 244 6.48 -22.78 4.07
CA SER A 244 5.09 -23.14 4.42
C SER A 244 4.71 -24.54 3.96
N ASP A 245 3.47 -24.93 4.24
CA ASP A 245 2.78 -26.14 3.77
C ASP A 245 1.61 -25.81 2.83
N PHE A 246 1.69 -24.69 2.11
CA PHE A 246 0.61 -24.22 1.23
C PHE A 246 0.36 -25.15 0.03
N ALA A 247 -0.86 -25.09 -0.50
CA ALA A 247 -1.18 -25.66 -1.80
C ALA A 247 -1.04 -24.58 -2.88
N SER A 248 -0.93 -24.99 -4.14
CA SER A 248 -0.89 -24.07 -5.28
C SER A 248 -1.76 -24.53 -6.45
N ARG A 249 -2.18 -23.57 -7.26
CA ARG A 249 -2.72 -23.77 -8.61
C ARG A 249 -1.87 -22.99 -9.59
N SER A 250 -1.64 -23.54 -10.78
CA SER A 250 -0.80 -22.90 -11.80
C SER A 250 -1.48 -22.88 -13.16
N ALA A 251 -1.09 -21.90 -13.97
CA ALA A 251 -1.42 -21.78 -15.39
C ALA A 251 -0.20 -21.24 -16.15
N MET A 252 -0.14 -21.50 -17.45
CA MET A 252 0.92 -20.97 -18.32
C MET A 252 0.41 -19.73 -19.06
N SER A 253 1.23 -18.70 -19.16
CA SER A 253 0.99 -17.61 -20.11
C SER A 253 1.26 -18.07 -21.55
N THR A 254 0.76 -17.32 -22.52
CA THR A 254 1.05 -17.49 -23.96
C THR A 254 2.55 -17.52 -24.29
N ARG A 255 3.40 -16.88 -23.48
CA ARG A 255 4.87 -16.87 -23.63
C ARG A 255 5.59 -17.91 -22.78
N GLY A 256 4.87 -18.84 -22.16
CA GLY A 256 5.47 -19.92 -21.39
C GLY A 256 5.92 -19.52 -19.98
N ILE A 257 5.39 -18.43 -19.41
CA ILE A 257 5.63 -18.08 -18.01
C ILE A 257 4.65 -18.84 -17.12
N LYS A 258 5.17 -19.58 -16.13
CA LYS A 258 4.32 -20.30 -15.16
C LYS A 258 3.83 -19.34 -14.08
N VAL A 259 2.54 -19.02 -14.09
CA VAL A 259 1.90 -18.24 -13.04
C VAL A 259 1.29 -19.20 -12.01
N SER A 260 1.60 -19.02 -10.73
CA SER A 260 1.07 -19.87 -9.65
C SER A 260 0.47 -19.03 -8.54
N VAL A 261 -0.64 -19.49 -7.97
CA VAL A 261 -1.26 -18.86 -6.79
C VAL A 261 -1.21 -19.83 -5.62
N PHE A 262 -0.60 -19.40 -4.52
CA PHE A 262 -0.39 -20.17 -3.29
C PHE A 262 -1.31 -19.68 -2.17
N ALA A 263 -1.89 -20.63 -1.45
CA ALA A 263 -2.76 -20.36 -0.30
C ALA A 263 -2.77 -21.57 0.67
N PRO A 264 -3.23 -21.39 1.91
CA PRO A 264 -3.57 -22.54 2.75
C PRO A 264 -4.49 -23.51 2.00
N SER A 265 -4.25 -24.82 2.13
CA SER A 265 -4.92 -25.85 1.32
C SER A 265 -6.45 -25.78 1.36
N GLU A 266 -7.03 -25.34 2.49
CA GLU A 266 -8.47 -25.19 2.67
C GLU A 266 -9.08 -23.98 1.93
N GLN A 267 -8.25 -23.06 1.45
CA GLN A 267 -8.63 -21.86 0.72
C GLN A 267 -8.20 -21.91 -0.75
N ILE A 268 -7.61 -23.02 -1.21
CA ILE A 268 -7.04 -23.13 -2.56
C ILE A 268 -8.09 -22.92 -3.67
N SER A 269 -9.35 -23.29 -3.44
CA SER A 269 -10.45 -23.03 -4.38
C SER A 269 -10.71 -21.54 -4.62
N GLN A 270 -10.34 -20.66 -3.68
CA GLN A 270 -10.55 -19.21 -3.76
C GLN A 270 -9.49 -18.49 -4.63
N THR A 271 -8.52 -19.24 -5.16
CA THR A 271 -7.39 -18.69 -5.95
C THR A 271 -7.69 -18.54 -7.45
N GLU A 272 -8.80 -19.11 -7.91
CA GLU A 272 -9.08 -19.27 -9.35
C GLU A 272 -9.22 -17.93 -10.09
N HIS A 273 -9.92 -16.96 -9.51
CA HIS A 273 -10.07 -15.63 -10.10
C HIS A 273 -8.71 -14.92 -10.22
N ALA A 274 -7.89 -14.96 -9.16
CA ALA A 274 -6.56 -14.35 -9.17
C ALA A 274 -5.61 -15.00 -10.17
N LEU A 275 -5.64 -16.33 -10.28
CA LEU A 275 -4.82 -17.06 -11.26
C LEU A 275 -5.21 -16.68 -12.69
N HIS A 276 -6.50 -16.73 -13.01
CA HIS A 276 -7.01 -16.41 -14.33
C HIS A 276 -6.68 -14.96 -14.73
N ILE A 277 -6.97 -13.99 -13.86
CA ILE A 277 -6.74 -12.58 -14.17
C ILE A 277 -5.25 -12.23 -14.15
N GLY A 278 -4.47 -12.84 -13.26
CA GLY A 278 -3.02 -12.60 -13.15
C GLY A 278 -2.27 -12.99 -14.43
N VAL A 279 -2.62 -14.13 -15.04
CA VAL A 279 -2.07 -14.51 -16.36
C VAL A 279 -2.39 -13.44 -17.42
N LYS A 280 -3.65 -13.00 -17.49
CA LYS A 280 -4.10 -12.02 -18.48
C LYS A 280 -3.47 -10.65 -18.29
N ILE A 281 -3.29 -10.22 -17.05
CA ILE A 281 -2.60 -8.97 -16.70
C ILE A 281 -1.13 -9.04 -17.11
N LEU A 282 -0.45 -10.15 -16.83
CA LEU A 282 0.95 -10.33 -17.20
C LEU A 282 1.12 -10.24 -18.72
N GLU A 283 0.29 -10.97 -19.48
CA GLU A 283 0.27 -10.93 -20.95
C GLU A 283 0.02 -9.52 -21.47
N PHE A 284 -0.96 -8.82 -20.90
CA PHE A 284 -1.26 -7.44 -21.25
C PHE A 284 -0.07 -6.51 -21.04
N PHE A 285 0.63 -6.59 -19.91
CA PHE A 285 1.78 -5.71 -19.65
C PHE A 285 2.99 -6.04 -20.52
N GLU A 286 3.25 -7.31 -20.83
CA GLU A 286 4.30 -7.69 -21.79
C GLU A 286 4.05 -7.07 -23.18
N GLU A 287 2.80 -7.07 -23.64
CA GLU A 287 2.38 -6.44 -24.89
C GLU A 287 2.39 -4.91 -24.79
N TYR A 288 1.82 -4.36 -23.73
CA TYR A 288 1.66 -2.91 -23.57
C TYR A 288 3.01 -2.20 -23.44
N PHE A 289 3.95 -2.78 -22.69
CA PHE A 289 5.30 -2.22 -22.52
C PHE A 289 6.28 -2.67 -23.60
N GLN A 290 5.93 -3.68 -24.42
CA GLN A 290 6.84 -4.25 -25.41
C GLN A 290 8.19 -4.63 -24.79
N ILE A 291 8.14 -5.17 -23.57
CA ILE A 291 9.27 -5.66 -22.77
C ILE A 291 8.79 -6.95 -22.11
N PRO A 292 9.42 -8.11 -22.40
CA PRO A 292 9.00 -9.38 -21.84
C PRO A 292 9.24 -9.44 -20.33
N TYR A 293 8.43 -10.24 -19.64
CA TYR A 293 8.71 -10.57 -18.25
C TYR A 293 9.93 -11.50 -18.16
N PRO A 294 10.98 -11.16 -17.39
CA PRO A 294 12.28 -11.81 -17.56
C PRO A 294 12.49 -13.11 -16.75
N ILE A 295 11.53 -13.51 -15.90
CA ILE A 295 11.64 -14.71 -15.06
C ILE A 295 10.67 -15.77 -15.58
N SER A 296 11.05 -17.05 -15.60
CA SER A 296 10.21 -18.13 -16.13
C SER A 296 8.96 -18.46 -15.30
N LYS A 297 8.79 -17.82 -14.13
CA LYS A 297 7.63 -18.00 -13.25
C LYS A 297 7.25 -16.71 -12.55
N LEU A 298 5.99 -16.62 -12.14
CA LEU A 298 5.46 -15.58 -11.28
C LEU A 298 4.53 -16.20 -10.23
N ASP A 299 4.90 -16.10 -8.96
CA ASP A 299 4.11 -16.65 -7.86
C ASP A 299 3.37 -15.54 -7.11
N LEU A 300 2.10 -15.80 -6.78
CA LEU A 300 1.23 -14.92 -6.00
C LEU A 300 0.82 -15.66 -4.71
N VAL A 301 1.19 -15.16 -3.54
CA VAL A 301 1.07 -15.90 -2.27
C VAL A 301 0.12 -15.18 -1.30
N ALA A 302 -0.98 -15.83 -0.91
CA ALA A 302 -1.88 -15.31 0.12
C ALA A 302 -1.31 -15.57 1.53
N ILE A 303 -0.68 -14.56 2.13
CA ILE A 303 -0.11 -14.63 3.48
C ILE A 303 -1.18 -14.29 4.53
N PRO A 304 -1.49 -15.21 5.46
CA PRO A 304 -2.26 -14.89 6.66
C PRO A 304 -1.49 -13.85 7.50
N ASN A 305 -2.15 -12.86 8.08
CA ASN A 305 -1.48 -11.83 8.91
C ASN A 305 -0.44 -11.00 8.15
N PHE A 306 -0.90 -10.26 7.14
CA PHE A 306 -0.10 -9.34 6.34
C PHE A 306 -0.50 -7.87 6.64
N GLU A 307 0.48 -6.97 6.86
CA GLU A 307 0.21 -5.57 7.25
C GLU A 307 -0.36 -4.74 6.10
N SER A 308 0.20 -4.90 4.91
CA SER A 308 -0.13 -4.14 3.69
C SER A 308 -1.24 -4.82 2.87
N GLY A 309 -1.54 -4.25 1.70
CA GLY A 309 -2.44 -4.87 0.72
C GLY A 309 -1.78 -6.07 0.03
N ALA A 310 -0.59 -5.82 -0.50
CA ALA A 310 0.33 -6.77 -1.09
C ALA A 310 1.76 -6.18 -1.11
N MET A 311 2.71 -6.84 -1.78
CA MET A 311 4.11 -6.46 -1.94
C MET A 311 4.68 -7.17 -3.17
N GLU A 312 5.35 -6.42 -4.04
CA GLU A 312 5.68 -6.76 -5.41
C GLU A 312 6.94 -7.62 -5.61
N ASN A 313 7.41 -8.35 -4.58
CA ASN A 313 8.71 -9.00 -4.59
C ASN A 313 8.93 -9.78 -5.91
N TRP A 314 10.06 -9.55 -6.58
CA TRP A 314 10.20 -9.92 -7.99
C TRP A 314 10.09 -11.45 -8.18
N GLY A 315 9.03 -11.90 -8.85
CA GLY A 315 8.72 -13.32 -9.04
C GLY A 315 8.00 -14.01 -7.89
N LEU A 316 7.84 -13.38 -6.72
CA LEU A 316 7.14 -13.92 -5.55
C LEU A 316 6.32 -12.82 -4.84
N ILE A 317 5.22 -12.41 -5.47
CA ILE A 317 4.35 -11.36 -4.96
C ILE A 317 3.57 -11.89 -3.76
N THR A 318 3.62 -11.18 -2.63
CA THR A 318 2.90 -11.58 -1.40
C THR A 318 1.69 -10.69 -1.18
N PHE A 319 0.54 -11.29 -0.88
CA PHE A 319 -0.73 -10.61 -0.69
C PHE A 319 -1.30 -10.86 0.68
N ARG A 320 -2.06 -9.90 1.18
CA ARG A 320 -3.07 -10.20 2.18
C ARG A 320 -4.15 -11.10 1.59
N GLU A 321 -4.67 -12.06 2.36
CA GLU A 321 -5.75 -12.97 1.93
C GLU A 321 -6.92 -12.24 1.22
N THR A 322 -7.39 -11.11 1.74
CA THR A 322 -8.51 -10.32 1.17
C THR A 322 -8.17 -9.59 -0.14
N SER A 323 -6.90 -9.52 -0.51
CA SER A 323 -6.42 -8.88 -1.74
C SER A 323 -6.16 -9.88 -2.86
N LEU A 324 -6.18 -11.19 -2.58
CA LEU A 324 -5.90 -12.25 -3.56
C LEU A 324 -7.01 -13.30 -3.64
N LEU A 325 -7.61 -13.68 -2.51
CA LEU A 325 -8.61 -14.74 -2.47
C LEU A 325 -10.00 -14.21 -2.77
N TYR A 326 -10.70 -14.88 -3.69
CA TYR A 326 -12.07 -14.59 -4.06
C TYR A 326 -12.94 -15.84 -3.93
N ASP A 327 -13.94 -15.76 -3.05
CA ASP A 327 -14.92 -16.82 -2.82
C ASP A 327 -16.28 -16.42 -3.43
N PRO A 328 -16.75 -17.08 -4.50
CA PRO A 328 -18.03 -16.75 -5.14
C PRO A 328 -19.25 -16.80 -4.20
N GLU A 329 -19.20 -17.57 -3.11
CA GLU A 329 -20.31 -17.70 -2.16
C GLU A 329 -20.40 -16.54 -1.17
N THR A 330 -19.27 -15.85 -0.92
CA THR A 330 -19.19 -14.83 0.15
C THR A 330 -18.64 -13.48 -0.29
N SER A 331 -17.88 -13.43 -1.38
CA SER A 331 -17.29 -12.22 -1.93
C SER A 331 -18.25 -11.48 -2.85
N THR A 332 -18.34 -10.17 -2.66
CA THR A 332 -19.16 -9.27 -3.50
C THR A 332 -18.45 -8.92 -4.82
N GLY A 333 -19.19 -8.27 -5.72
CA GLY A 333 -18.60 -7.68 -6.92
C GLY A 333 -17.45 -6.70 -6.64
N LEU A 334 -17.57 -5.89 -5.59
CA LEU A 334 -16.47 -5.00 -5.16
C LEU A 334 -15.23 -5.77 -4.73
N ASN A 335 -15.39 -6.95 -4.11
CA ASN A 335 -14.25 -7.77 -3.74
C ASN A 335 -13.55 -8.34 -4.98
N LYS A 336 -14.32 -8.72 -6.01
CA LYS A 336 -13.76 -9.17 -7.29
C LYS A 336 -12.94 -8.08 -7.98
N ILE A 337 -13.48 -6.86 -8.01
CA ILE A 337 -12.79 -5.67 -8.55
C ILE A 337 -11.52 -5.39 -7.72
N TRP A 338 -11.61 -5.42 -6.39
CA TRP A 338 -10.46 -5.19 -5.51
C TRP A 338 -9.33 -6.18 -5.75
N VAL A 339 -9.64 -7.48 -5.83
CA VAL A 339 -8.63 -8.52 -6.13
C VAL A 339 -7.98 -8.27 -7.48
N THR A 340 -8.77 -7.91 -8.51
CA THR A 340 -8.22 -7.59 -9.84
C THR A 340 -7.33 -6.35 -9.83
N LEU A 341 -7.73 -5.27 -9.16
CA LEU A 341 -6.94 -4.04 -9.07
C LEU A 341 -5.61 -4.27 -8.37
N VAL A 342 -5.63 -4.91 -7.19
CA VAL A 342 -4.38 -5.19 -6.46
C VAL A 342 -3.50 -6.16 -7.27
N THR A 343 -4.07 -7.19 -7.90
CA THR A 343 -3.28 -8.07 -8.79
C THR A 343 -2.64 -7.27 -9.93
N ALA A 344 -3.37 -6.33 -10.54
CA ALA A 344 -2.83 -5.48 -11.61
C ALA A 344 -1.73 -4.52 -11.11
N HIS A 345 -1.90 -3.96 -9.93
CA HIS A 345 -0.92 -3.11 -9.25
C HIS A 345 0.42 -3.83 -9.05
N GLU A 346 0.38 -5.00 -8.42
CA GLU A 346 1.59 -5.75 -8.10
C GLU A 346 2.30 -6.31 -9.34
N ILE A 347 1.55 -6.66 -10.40
CA ILE A 347 2.15 -7.10 -11.65
C ILE A 347 2.74 -5.90 -12.42
N ALA A 348 2.12 -4.70 -12.35
CA ALA A 348 2.70 -3.49 -12.94
C ALA A 348 4.07 -3.15 -12.33
N HIS A 349 4.24 -3.39 -11.02
CA HIS A 349 5.51 -3.20 -10.34
C HIS A 349 6.66 -4.07 -10.88
N GLN A 350 6.36 -5.17 -11.57
CA GLN A 350 7.41 -5.98 -12.22
C GLN A 350 8.19 -5.17 -13.26
N TRP A 351 7.59 -4.09 -13.81
CA TRP A 351 8.27 -3.08 -14.61
C TRP A 351 8.57 -1.80 -13.80
N PHE A 352 7.56 -1.23 -13.15
CA PHE A 352 7.66 0.01 -12.37
C PHE A 352 7.95 -0.26 -10.89
N GLY A 353 9.21 -0.55 -10.61
CA GLY A 353 9.72 -0.77 -9.25
C GLY A 353 10.77 -1.86 -9.23
N ASN A 354 10.57 -2.94 -9.98
CA ASN A 354 11.50 -4.06 -10.05
C ASN A 354 12.53 -3.86 -11.16
N LEU A 355 12.06 -3.85 -12.42
CA LEU A 355 12.91 -3.62 -13.59
C LEU A 355 13.57 -2.24 -13.52
N VAL A 356 12.77 -1.18 -13.32
CA VAL A 356 13.24 0.18 -13.07
C VAL A 356 12.80 0.62 -11.68
N THR A 357 13.76 0.91 -10.82
CA THR A 357 13.50 1.28 -9.42
C THR A 357 13.85 2.75 -9.21
N MET A 358 13.11 3.50 -8.39
CA MET A 358 13.58 4.82 -7.97
C MET A 358 15.01 4.76 -7.37
N ALA A 359 15.82 5.80 -7.61
CA ALA A 359 17.18 5.87 -7.06
C ALA A 359 17.17 6.00 -5.52
N TRP A 360 16.17 6.68 -4.97
CA TRP A 360 15.97 6.78 -3.53
C TRP A 360 14.48 7.00 -3.22
N TRP A 361 14.09 6.73 -1.97
CA TRP A 361 12.71 6.76 -1.50
C TRP A 361 11.99 8.12 -1.65
N ASN A 362 12.71 9.22 -1.91
CA ASN A 362 12.08 10.51 -2.22
C ASN A 362 11.24 10.47 -3.51
N ASP A 363 11.63 9.62 -4.46
CA ASP A 363 10.96 9.46 -5.76
C ASP A 363 10.14 8.16 -5.81
N ILE A 364 9.70 7.63 -4.66
CA ILE A 364 8.89 6.39 -4.58
C ILE A 364 7.60 6.44 -5.43
N TRP A 365 7.11 7.65 -5.76
CA TRP A 365 5.98 7.84 -6.67
C TRP A 365 6.24 7.30 -8.09
N LEU A 366 7.51 7.16 -8.52
CA LEU A 366 7.85 6.52 -9.79
C LEU A 366 7.49 5.03 -9.81
N ASN A 367 7.49 4.38 -8.65
CA ASN A 367 6.98 3.02 -8.51
C ASN A 367 5.46 3.08 -8.29
N GLU A 368 5.05 3.70 -7.18
CA GLU A 368 3.70 3.60 -6.64
C GLU A 368 2.65 4.35 -7.45
N GLY A 369 3.02 5.53 -7.98
CA GLY A 369 2.14 6.31 -8.83
C GLY A 369 1.90 5.61 -10.17
N PHE A 370 2.93 4.98 -10.74
CA PHE A 370 2.80 4.20 -11.96
C PHE A 370 2.01 2.92 -11.76
N ALA A 371 2.31 2.11 -10.73
CA ALA A 371 1.54 0.90 -10.45
C ALA A 371 0.05 1.23 -10.19
N SER A 372 -0.22 2.27 -9.39
CA SER A 372 -1.57 2.79 -9.14
C SER A 372 -2.26 3.32 -10.39
N TYR A 373 -1.52 3.78 -11.40
CA TYR A 373 -2.10 4.22 -12.65
C TYR A 373 -2.38 3.02 -13.58
N MET A 374 -1.40 2.12 -13.68
CA MET A 374 -1.43 0.96 -14.57
C MET A 374 -2.45 -0.09 -14.13
N GLU A 375 -2.80 -0.19 -12.84
CA GLU A 375 -3.89 -1.06 -12.38
C GLU A 375 -5.22 -0.71 -13.08
N PHE A 376 -5.49 0.58 -13.30
CA PHE A 376 -6.69 1.04 -13.98
C PHE A 376 -6.62 0.82 -15.49
N VAL A 377 -5.45 1.07 -16.10
CA VAL A 377 -5.22 0.83 -17.53
C VAL A 377 -5.44 -0.65 -17.86
N ALA A 378 -4.81 -1.56 -17.12
CA ALA A 378 -4.95 -3.00 -17.33
C ALA A 378 -6.37 -3.51 -17.03
N THR A 379 -6.96 -3.08 -15.91
CA THR A 379 -8.31 -3.53 -15.54
C THR A 379 -9.35 -3.05 -16.55
N ASN A 380 -9.24 -1.82 -17.05
CA ASN A 380 -10.16 -1.29 -18.06
C ASN A 380 -10.00 -1.97 -19.42
N HIS A 381 -8.78 -2.35 -19.80
CA HIS A 381 -8.54 -3.13 -21.01
C HIS A 381 -9.16 -4.54 -20.91
N LEU A 382 -8.97 -5.21 -19.78
CA LEU A 382 -9.43 -6.59 -19.59
C LEU A 382 -10.91 -6.72 -19.21
N ARG A 383 -11.49 -5.69 -18.57
CA ARG A 383 -12.87 -5.66 -18.06
C ARG A 383 -13.51 -4.28 -18.32
N PRO A 384 -13.66 -3.85 -19.58
CA PRO A 384 -14.24 -2.54 -19.90
C PRO A 384 -15.67 -2.36 -19.37
N GLU A 385 -16.42 -3.46 -19.23
CA GLU A 385 -17.79 -3.48 -18.72
C GLU A 385 -17.90 -3.07 -17.23
N TRP A 386 -16.81 -3.10 -16.47
CA TRP A 386 -16.79 -2.61 -15.09
C TRP A 386 -16.75 -1.07 -15.02
N SER A 387 -16.33 -0.41 -16.12
CA SER A 387 -16.07 1.04 -16.20
C SER A 387 -15.20 1.54 -15.04
N VAL A 388 -14.14 0.78 -14.71
CA VAL A 388 -13.31 1.07 -13.54
C VAL A 388 -12.61 2.41 -13.70
N VAL A 389 -12.16 2.82 -14.89
CA VAL A 389 -11.48 4.13 -15.08
C VAL A 389 -12.41 5.32 -14.82
N SER A 390 -13.66 5.30 -15.31
CA SER A 390 -14.63 6.39 -15.09
C SER A 390 -15.12 6.46 -13.63
N LYS A 391 -15.15 5.32 -12.92
CA LYS A 391 -15.61 5.23 -11.53
C LYS A 391 -14.48 5.37 -10.52
N ALA A 392 -13.29 4.88 -10.83
CA ALA A 392 -12.17 4.87 -9.93
C ALA A 392 -11.53 6.25 -9.81
N LEU A 393 -11.53 7.13 -10.81
CA LEU A 393 -11.12 8.51 -10.55
C LEU A 393 -12.02 9.15 -9.47
N LYS A 394 -13.35 8.93 -9.52
CA LYS A 394 -14.30 9.38 -8.48
C LYS A 394 -14.07 8.70 -7.12
N GLN A 395 -13.81 7.40 -7.10
CA GLN A 395 -13.60 6.66 -5.86
C GLN A 395 -12.20 6.86 -5.29
N LEU A 396 -11.21 7.11 -6.12
CA LEU A 396 -9.88 7.62 -5.80
C LEU A 396 -9.94 9.11 -5.46
N PHE A 397 -11.10 9.79 -5.53
CA PHE A 397 -11.43 11.06 -4.85
C PHE A 397 -12.14 10.85 -3.49
N TYR A 398 -12.94 9.79 -3.33
CA TYR A 398 -13.74 9.52 -2.12
C TYR A 398 -13.03 8.65 -1.06
N GLN A 399 -12.26 7.66 -1.49
CA GLN A 399 -11.39 6.80 -0.66
C GLN A 399 -10.05 7.49 -0.29
N ILE A 400 -9.75 8.66 -0.89
CA ILE A 400 -8.65 9.59 -0.54
C ILE A 400 -8.50 9.82 0.95
N ARG A 401 -9.58 9.67 1.72
CA ARG A 401 -9.55 10.04 3.13
C ARG A 401 -8.70 9.12 4.03
N GLN A 402 -8.31 7.88 3.65
CA GLN A 402 -7.84 6.92 4.68
C GLN A 402 -6.75 5.86 4.35
N MET A 403 -5.96 5.97 3.28
CA MET A 403 -4.86 5.01 2.99
C MET A 403 -3.49 5.69 2.86
N PHE A 404 -2.39 4.91 2.82
CA PHE A 404 -0.98 5.37 2.89
C PHE A 404 -0.68 6.52 1.92
N ASP A 405 0.38 7.29 2.21
CA ASP A 405 0.68 8.63 1.67
C ASP A 405 0.04 8.94 0.30
N VAL A 406 -1.19 9.50 0.35
CA VAL A 406 -2.07 9.85 -0.78
C VAL A 406 -1.34 10.55 -1.92
N ILE A 407 -0.21 11.19 -1.61
CA ILE A 407 0.65 11.90 -2.54
C ILE A 407 1.34 10.93 -3.52
N SER A 408 2.02 9.88 -3.04
CA SER A 408 2.82 9.01 -3.92
C SER A 408 1.96 8.09 -4.79
N TYR A 409 0.87 7.55 -4.23
CA TYR A 409 -0.06 6.66 -4.94
C TYR A 409 -1.07 7.46 -5.77
N SER A 410 -2.03 8.10 -5.09
CA SER A 410 -3.21 8.66 -5.74
C SER A 410 -2.88 9.92 -6.55
N LYS A 411 -2.13 10.88 -5.97
CA LYS A 411 -1.73 12.08 -6.72
C LYS A 411 -0.76 11.73 -7.85
N GLY A 412 0.18 10.80 -7.63
CA GLY A 412 1.03 10.25 -8.69
C GLY A 412 0.21 9.72 -9.87
N ALA A 413 -0.74 8.82 -9.60
CA ALA A 413 -1.62 8.25 -10.63
C ALA A 413 -2.50 9.29 -11.33
N CYS A 414 -3.06 10.27 -10.60
CA CYS A 414 -3.85 11.34 -11.20
C CYS A 414 -3.01 12.25 -12.12
N ILE A 415 -1.77 12.55 -11.75
CA ILE A 415 -0.86 13.33 -12.60
C ILE A 415 -0.49 12.52 -13.85
N LEU A 416 -0.22 11.23 -13.73
CA LEU A 416 0.04 10.36 -14.88
C LEU A 416 -1.18 10.26 -15.80
N HIS A 417 -2.39 10.18 -15.23
CA HIS A 417 -3.63 10.23 -16.02
C HIS A 417 -3.79 11.57 -16.75
N MET A 418 -3.54 12.68 -16.07
CA MET A 418 -3.57 14.02 -16.69
C MET A 418 -2.56 14.10 -17.84
N LEU A 419 -1.35 13.58 -17.66
CA LEU A 419 -0.31 13.53 -18.68
C LEU A 419 -0.68 12.62 -19.85
N HIS A 420 -1.24 11.44 -19.61
CA HIS A 420 -1.75 10.58 -20.67
C HIS A 420 -2.76 11.34 -21.53
N ASN A 421 -3.75 12.00 -20.92
CA ASN A 421 -4.76 12.75 -21.66
C ASN A 421 -4.15 13.93 -22.43
N LEU A 422 -3.13 14.58 -21.86
CA LEU A 422 -2.41 15.68 -22.51
C LEU A 422 -1.60 15.20 -23.71
N LEU A 423 -0.87 14.10 -23.56
CA LEU A 423 0.06 13.59 -24.57
C LEU A 423 -0.60 12.73 -25.64
N THR A 424 -1.80 12.21 -25.36
CA THR A 424 -2.45 11.07 -26.04
C THR A 424 -1.79 9.71 -25.73
N GLU A 425 -2.59 8.65 -25.83
CA GLU A 425 -2.15 7.29 -25.50
C GLU A 425 -0.91 6.83 -26.29
N PRO A 426 -0.81 6.99 -27.63
CA PRO A 426 0.37 6.52 -28.37
C PRO A 426 1.68 7.18 -27.93
N VAL A 427 1.66 8.49 -27.66
CA VAL A 427 2.84 9.27 -27.25
C VAL A 427 3.21 8.93 -25.82
N PHE A 428 2.24 8.90 -24.89
CA PHE A 428 2.47 8.52 -23.50
C PHE A 428 3.06 7.11 -23.42
N ARG A 429 2.43 6.15 -24.10
CA ARG A 429 2.90 4.75 -24.16
C ARG A 429 4.31 4.64 -24.73
N SER A 430 4.62 5.33 -25.83
CA SER A 430 5.97 5.32 -26.39
C SER A 430 7.01 5.92 -25.42
N GLY A 431 6.65 6.97 -24.68
CA GLY A 431 7.54 7.59 -23.68
C GLY A 431 7.84 6.67 -22.51
N ILE A 432 6.84 6.00 -21.94
CA ILE A 432 7.05 5.02 -20.86
C ILE A 432 7.83 3.80 -21.33
N GLN A 433 7.62 3.33 -22.57
CA GLN A 433 8.41 2.24 -23.15
C GLN A 433 9.88 2.64 -23.29
N SER A 434 10.16 3.85 -23.76
CA SER A 434 11.52 4.39 -23.84
C SER A 434 12.17 4.46 -22.46
N TYR A 435 11.44 5.00 -21.47
CA TYR A 435 11.91 5.09 -20.08
C TYR A 435 12.28 3.72 -19.50
N LEU A 436 11.39 2.73 -19.66
CA LEU A 436 11.64 1.38 -19.14
C LEU A 436 12.83 0.71 -19.82
N ARG A 437 13.00 0.86 -21.15
CA ARG A 437 14.15 0.30 -21.89
C ARG A 437 15.47 0.96 -21.48
N GLU A 438 15.50 2.29 -21.39
CA GLU A 438 16.72 3.06 -21.08
C GLU A 438 17.25 2.79 -19.66
N HIS A 439 16.35 2.49 -18.70
CA HIS A 439 16.71 2.31 -17.29
C HIS A 439 16.55 0.87 -16.76
N SER A 440 16.33 -0.10 -17.64
CA SER A 440 16.16 -1.52 -17.28
C SER A 440 17.30 -2.05 -16.41
N TYR A 441 16.94 -2.76 -15.33
CA TYR A 441 17.86 -3.29 -14.31
C TYR A 441 18.66 -2.24 -13.52
N GLY A 442 18.34 -0.96 -13.72
CA GLY A 442 18.98 0.17 -13.07
C GLY A 442 18.01 0.92 -12.15
N ASN A 443 18.37 2.16 -11.89
CA ASN A 443 17.57 3.09 -11.12
C ASN A 443 17.34 4.39 -11.89
N ALA A 444 16.26 5.10 -11.57
CA ALA A 444 15.95 6.40 -12.16
C ALA A 444 15.51 7.41 -11.09
N GLN A 445 15.73 8.68 -11.36
CA GLN A 445 15.13 9.80 -10.65
C GLN A 445 13.98 10.36 -11.51
N GLN A 446 13.19 11.27 -10.93
CA GLN A 446 12.05 11.87 -11.65
C GLN A 446 12.45 12.55 -12.97
N ASP A 447 13.65 13.14 -13.06
CA ASP A 447 14.09 13.88 -14.26
C ASP A 447 14.26 12.96 -15.47
N GLN A 448 14.67 11.70 -15.26
CA GLN A 448 14.79 10.73 -16.36
C GLN A 448 13.43 10.38 -16.98
N LEU A 449 12.36 10.33 -16.18
CA LEU A 449 11.02 10.15 -16.71
C LEU A 449 10.62 11.34 -17.61
N TRP A 450 10.85 12.56 -17.13
CA TRP A 450 10.53 13.77 -17.89
C TRP A 450 11.32 13.87 -19.19
N GLN A 451 12.60 13.48 -19.16
CA GLN A 451 13.43 13.40 -20.36
C GLN A 451 12.88 12.38 -21.36
N ALA A 452 12.50 11.18 -20.92
CA ALA A 452 11.95 10.15 -21.81
C ALA A 452 10.64 10.59 -22.47
N LEU A 453 9.71 11.18 -21.70
CA LEU A 453 8.46 11.74 -22.24
C LEU A 453 8.73 12.89 -23.22
N SER A 454 9.67 13.78 -22.90
CA SER A 454 10.01 14.94 -23.74
C SER A 454 10.68 14.55 -25.07
N LYS A 455 11.57 13.55 -25.07
CA LYS A 455 12.20 13.02 -26.29
C LYS A 455 11.15 12.56 -27.31
N VAL A 456 10.13 11.85 -26.82
CA VAL A 456 9.06 11.31 -27.67
C VAL A 456 8.16 12.43 -28.19
N ILE A 457 7.82 13.43 -27.37
CA ILE A 457 7.08 14.62 -27.80
C ILE A 457 7.79 15.30 -28.97
N LEU A 458 9.10 15.56 -28.85
CA LEU A 458 9.87 16.19 -29.91
C LEU A 458 9.82 15.37 -31.20
N PHE A 459 10.01 14.06 -31.11
CA PHE A 459 9.93 13.15 -32.27
C PHE A 459 8.58 13.21 -32.99
N PHE A 460 7.46 13.23 -32.26
CA PHE A 460 6.13 13.37 -32.87
C PHE A 460 5.89 14.78 -33.43
N THR A 461 6.42 15.84 -32.81
CA THR A 461 6.28 17.21 -33.34
C THR A 461 7.05 17.43 -34.64
N PHE A 462 8.23 16.81 -34.81
CA PHE A 462 9.01 16.90 -36.06
C PHE A 462 8.38 16.14 -37.24
N ASN A 463 7.47 15.19 -36.98
CA ASN A 463 6.74 14.42 -38.01
C ASN A 463 5.33 14.96 -38.30
N GLY A 464 5.05 16.22 -37.95
CA GLY A 464 3.82 16.91 -38.33
C GLY A 464 2.67 16.75 -37.32
N GLN A 465 2.74 17.51 -36.23
CA GLN A 465 1.62 18.24 -35.61
C GLN A 465 2.16 19.06 -34.43
N SER A 466 2.28 20.36 -34.63
CA SER A 466 2.77 21.35 -33.67
C SER A 466 1.61 21.90 -32.81
N VAL A 467 1.20 21.16 -31.77
CA VAL A 467 0.13 21.63 -30.85
C VAL A 467 0.51 21.53 -29.36
N LEU A 468 1.53 20.76 -28.99
CA LEU A 468 1.75 20.41 -27.58
C LEU A 468 2.53 21.47 -26.76
N LEU A 469 3.39 22.27 -27.39
CA LEU A 469 4.25 23.23 -26.67
C LEU A 469 3.44 24.38 -26.04
N SER A 470 2.30 24.75 -26.65
CA SER A 470 1.44 25.84 -26.22
C SER A 470 0.72 25.56 -24.88
N LEU A 471 0.44 24.28 -24.56
CA LEU A 471 -0.32 23.93 -23.35
C LEU A 471 0.52 23.91 -22.07
N ILE A 472 1.83 23.65 -22.17
CA ILE A 472 2.76 23.72 -21.03
C ILE A 472 3.02 25.18 -20.64
N ILE A 473 3.05 26.08 -21.62
CA ILE A 473 3.20 27.53 -21.40
C ILE A 473 1.94 28.12 -20.73
N ALA A 474 0.74 27.61 -21.02
CA ALA A 474 -0.52 28.09 -20.43
C ALA A 474 -0.68 27.86 -18.91
N LEU A 475 0.19 27.06 -18.28
CA LEU A 475 0.11 26.73 -16.86
C LEU A 475 0.87 27.70 -15.94
N LEU A 476 1.62 28.66 -16.51
CA LEU A 476 2.46 29.62 -15.77
C LEU A 476 2.05 31.08 -15.99
N PHE A 477 1.04 31.35 -16.82
CA PHE A 477 0.57 32.70 -17.15
C PHE A 477 -0.94 32.81 -16.99
N THR A 478 -1.43 34.02 -16.67
CA THR A 478 -2.84 34.34 -16.81
C THR A 478 -3.19 34.29 -18.29
N VAL A 479 -4.09 33.38 -18.67
CA VAL A 479 -4.62 33.27 -20.03
C VAL A 479 -6.02 33.82 -20.02
N SER A 480 -6.26 34.86 -20.81
CA SER A 480 -7.60 35.36 -21.11
C SER A 480 -8.11 34.65 -22.36
N ILE A 481 -9.32 34.09 -22.27
CA ILE A 481 -10.00 33.45 -23.41
C ILE A 481 -11.23 34.29 -23.74
N ASP A 482 -11.31 34.81 -24.96
CA ASP A 482 -12.50 35.49 -25.46
C ASP A 482 -13.54 34.46 -25.88
N LEU A 483 -14.75 34.62 -25.36
CA LEU A 483 -15.86 33.70 -25.60
C LEU A 483 -16.88 34.33 -26.55
N PRO A 484 -17.48 33.53 -27.45
CA PRO A 484 -18.64 33.96 -28.22
C PRO A 484 -19.76 34.46 -27.32
N LYS A 485 -20.52 35.48 -27.77
CA LYS A 485 -21.57 36.13 -26.95
C LYS A 485 -22.71 35.18 -26.60
N GLU A 486 -22.85 34.06 -27.31
CA GLU A 486 -23.88 33.04 -27.13
C GLU A 486 -23.55 32.06 -25.99
N VAL A 487 -22.33 32.08 -25.44
CA VAL A 487 -21.92 31.16 -24.37
C VAL A 487 -22.53 31.59 -23.04
N LEU A 488 -23.45 30.77 -22.52
CA LEU A 488 -24.12 31.01 -21.24
C LEU A 488 -23.26 30.60 -20.03
N TRP A 489 -22.60 29.44 -20.09
CA TRP A 489 -21.78 28.94 -19.00
C TRP A 489 -20.57 28.19 -19.52
N ILE A 490 -19.57 27.96 -18.65
CA ILE A 490 -18.34 27.24 -19.00
C ILE A 490 -18.03 26.18 -17.95
N LYS A 491 -17.76 24.96 -18.42
CA LYS A 491 -17.20 23.88 -17.59
C LYS A 491 -15.74 23.62 -17.96
N ALA A 492 -14.82 23.98 -17.06
CA ALA A 492 -13.41 23.62 -17.16
C ALA A 492 -13.13 22.28 -16.45
N ASN A 493 -11.98 21.67 -16.74
CA ASN A 493 -11.63 20.33 -16.29
C ASN A 493 -12.69 19.28 -16.68
N VAL A 494 -13.00 19.20 -17.98
CA VAL A 494 -14.00 18.26 -18.53
C VAL A 494 -13.61 16.84 -18.16
N ASN A 495 -14.58 16.04 -17.71
CA ASN A 495 -14.40 14.68 -17.19
C ASN A 495 -13.45 14.55 -15.97
N CYS A 496 -13.05 15.66 -15.34
CA CYS A 496 -12.12 15.68 -14.20
C CYS A 496 -10.77 14.98 -14.48
N THR A 497 -10.26 15.08 -15.71
CA THR A 497 -8.99 14.46 -16.12
C THR A 497 -7.76 15.21 -15.59
N GLY A 498 -7.90 16.49 -15.27
CA GLY A 498 -6.86 17.33 -14.71
C GLY A 498 -6.79 17.29 -13.18
N PHE A 499 -5.58 17.25 -12.62
CA PHE A 499 -5.35 17.33 -11.17
C PHE A 499 -5.41 18.79 -10.65
N TYR A 500 -6.52 19.47 -10.88
CA TYR A 500 -6.78 20.83 -10.38
C TYR A 500 -8.27 21.03 -10.10
N ARG A 501 -8.58 22.04 -9.27
CA ARG A 501 -9.96 22.47 -9.01
C ARG A 501 -10.23 23.77 -9.76
N VAL A 502 -11.48 23.94 -10.17
CA VAL A 502 -11.95 25.17 -10.82
C VAL A 502 -12.81 25.95 -9.83
N ALA A 503 -12.53 27.23 -9.69
CA ALA A 503 -13.38 28.16 -8.96
C ALA A 503 -13.96 29.15 -9.96
N TYR A 504 -15.27 29.37 -9.87
CA TYR A 504 -15.99 30.34 -10.68
C TYR A 504 -16.42 31.51 -9.82
N ASP A 505 -16.72 32.65 -10.44
CA ASP A 505 -17.50 33.67 -9.76
C ASP A 505 -18.92 33.17 -9.43
N LEU A 506 -19.64 33.93 -8.61
CA LEU A 506 -20.99 33.54 -8.16
C LEU A 506 -22.00 33.45 -9.30
N GLN A 507 -21.89 34.32 -10.32
CA GLN A 507 -22.83 34.34 -11.43
C GLN A 507 -22.70 33.07 -12.26
N MET A 508 -21.48 32.70 -12.63
CA MET A 508 -21.18 31.49 -13.36
C MET A 508 -21.57 30.23 -12.56
N PHE A 509 -21.34 30.21 -11.24
CA PHE A 509 -21.86 29.14 -10.39
C PHE A 509 -23.38 29.04 -10.44
N HIS A 510 -24.11 30.15 -10.37
CA HIS A 510 -25.58 30.14 -10.50
C HIS A 510 -26.04 29.60 -11.85
N MET A 511 -25.36 29.96 -12.94
CA MET A 511 -25.71 29.46 -14.28
C MET A 511 -25.46 27.96 -14.42
N ILE A 512 -24.35 27.44 -13.88
CA ILE A 512 -24.08 26.00 -13.86
C ILE A 512 -25.10 25.25 -12.98
N ILE A 513 -25.45 25.79 -11.81
CA ILE A 513 -26.45 25.20 -10.91
C ILE A 513 -27.82 25.17 -11.60
N HIS A 514 -28.21 26.25 -12.26
CA HIS A 514 -29.46 26.32 -13.02
C HIS A 514 -29.46 25.29 -14.16
N GLN A 515 -28.37 25.16 -14.91
CA GLN A 515 -28.24 24.14 -15.95
C GLN A 515 -28.41 22.71 -15.38
N LEU A 516 -27.80 22.41 -14.22
CA LEU A 516 -27.95 21.11 -13.56
C LEU A 516 -29.39 20.85 -13.09
N GLN A 517 -30.16 21.89 -12.75
CA GLN A 517 -31.55 21.76 -12.32
C GLN A 517 -32.51 21.58 -13.50
N GLU A 518 -32.25 22.26 -14.63
CA GLU A 518 -33.07 22.19 -15.84
C GLU A 518 -32.77 20.93 -16.68
N ASN A 519 -31.49 20.64 -16.93
CA ASN A 519 -31.04 19.49 -17.70
C ASN A 519 -29.59 19.14 -17.35
N ASP A 520 -29.44 18.17 -16.45
CA ASP A 520 -28.16 17.67 -15.97
C ASP A 520 -27.40 16.85 -17.02
N LEU A 521 -28.09 16.24 -17.98
CA LEU A 521 -27.51 15.37 -19.02
C LEU A 521 -26.58 16.11 -19.99
N VAL A 522 -26.61 17.45 -19.98
CA VAL A 522 -25.65 18.27 -20.74
C VAL A 522 -24.23 18.08 -20.24
N PHE A 523 -24.04 17.80 -18.95
CA PHE A 523 -22.75 17.44 -18.39
C PHE A 523 -22.54 15.93 -18.50
N SER A 524 -21.29 15.48 -18.63
CA SER A 524 -21.01 14.05 -18.48
C SER A 524 -21.29 13.60 -17.03
N SER A 525 -21.52 12.31 -16.83
CA SER A 525 -21.62 11.75 -15.47
C SER A 525 -20.33 12.01 -14.66
N ASN A 526 -19.16 12.13 -15.31
CA ASN A 526 -17.90 12.48 -14.65
C ASN A 526 -17.86 13.93 -14.20
N ASP A 527 -18.37 14.86 -15.01
CA ASP A 527 -18.46 16.27 -14.68
C ASP A 527 -19.45 16.55 -13.54
N ARG A 528 -20.55 15.78 -13.46
CA ARG A 528 -21.52 15.86 -12.36
C ARG A 528 -21.08 15.14 -11.09
N GLY A 529 -20.25 14.11 -11.23
CA GLY A 529 -19.91 13.19 -10.14
C GLY A 529 -20.97 12.11 -9.88
N GLU A 530 -21.92 11.88 -10.79
CA GLU A 530 -23.04 10.94 -10.62
C GLU A 530 -22.75 9.51 -11.12
N GLU A 531 -23.48 8.54 -10.57
CA GLU A 531 -23.66 7.21 -11.14
C GLU A 531 -25.12 7.10 -11.63
N THR A 532 -25.32 6.79 -12.92
CA THR A 532 -26.66 6.61 -13.47
C THR A 532 -27.28 5.30 -12.98
N TRP A 533 -28.53 5.36 -12.54
CA TRP A 533 -29.34 4.18 -12.25
C TRP A 533 -30.11 3.81 -13.52
N ASP A 534 -29.82 2.65 -14.08
CA ASP A 534 -30.73 1.97 -15.02
C ASP A 534 -30.98 0.52 -14.50
N ASP A 535 -32.00 -0.16 -15.01
CA ASP A 535 -32.43 -1.46 -14.50
C ASP A 535 -31.67 -2.66 -15.12
N SER A 536 -30.55 -2.42 -15.82
CA SER A 536 -29.79 -3.48 -16.51
C SER A 536 -29.07 -4.48 -15.61
N GLY A 537 -28.97 -4.22 -14.30
CA GLY A 537 -28.42 -5.16 -13.32
C GLY A 537 -26.89 -5.25 -13.31
N THR A 538 -26.19 -4.27 -13.88
CA THR A 538 -24.72 -4.24 -13.98
C THR A 538 -24.02 -4.16 -12.61
N MET A 539 -22.78 -4.64 -12.53
CA MET A 539 -21.95 -4.59 -11.30
C MET A 539 -21.93 -3.22 -10.60
N PRO A 540 -21.79 -2.08 -11.30
CA PRO A 540 -21.88 -0.75 -10.69
C PRO A 540 -23.21 -0.45 -10.01
N GLN A 541 -24.33 -0.80 -10.63
CA GLN A 541 -25.66 -0.59 -10.04
C GLN A 541 -25.88 -1.47 -8.81
N GLN A 542 -25.35 -2.70 -8.84
CA GLN A 542 -25.34 -3.57 -7.65
C GLN A 542 -24.58 -2.90 -6.50
N ASN A 543 -23.45 -2.24 -6.77
CA ASN A 543 -22.66 -1.52 -5.78
C ASN A 543 -23.39 -0.28 -5.24
N LEU A 544 -23.99 0.53 -6.13
CA LEU A 544 -24.79 1.70 -5.75
C LEU A 544 -25.98 1.29 -4.87
N ARG A 545 -26.68 0.21 -5.23
CA ARG A 545 -27.77 -0.37 -4.43
C ARG A 545 -27.32 -0.73 -3.03
N VAL A 546 -26.16 -1.37 -2.87
CA VAL A 546 -25.58 -1.69 -1.55
C VAL A 546 -25.28 -0.43 -0.74
N LEU A 547 -24.77 0.63 -1.38
CA LEU A 547 -24.50 1.90 -0.73
C LEU A 547 -25.79 2.58 -0.25
N LEU A 548 -26.79 2.70 -1.12
CA LEU A 548 -28.10 3.30 -0.80
C LEU A 548 -28.82 2.54 0.31
N LEU A 549 -28.87 1.21 0.24
CA LEU A 549 -29.44 0.39 1.30
C LEU A 549 -28.65 0.51 2.61
N SER A 550 -27.32 0.62 2.54
CA SER A 550 -26.49 0.86 3.72
C SER A 550 -26.75 2.23 4.37
N MET A 551 -27.13 3.24 3.59
CA MET A 551 -27.55 4.55 4.10
C MET A 551 -28.95 4.48 4.69
N ALA A 552 -29.92 3.93 3.97
CA ALA A 552 -31.31 3.79 4.41
C ALA A 552 -31.42 2.99 5.73
N THR A 553 -30.68 1.89 5.83
CA THR A 553 -30.61 1.07 7.06
C THR A 553 -29.86 1.75 8.23
N GLY A 554 -29.30 2.94 7.99
CA GLY A 554 -28.86 3.90 9.00
C GLY A 554 -29.99 4.38 9.92
N TYR A 555 -31.20 4.47 9.37
CA TYR A 555 -32.34 5.12 9.99
C TYR A 555 -33.36 4.07 10.44
N LYS A 556 -33.58 3.98 11.76
CA LYS A 556 -34.36 2.89 12.36
C LYS A 556 -35.81 2.89 11.87
N GLN A 557 -36.36 4.04 11.51
CA GLN A 557 -37.76 4.23 11.12
C GLN A 557 -38.05 3.79 9.68
N LEU A 558 -37.03 3.55 8.84
CA LEU A 558 -37.25 3.24 7.43
C LEU A 558 -37.61 1.75 7.23
N PRO A 559 -38.55 1.41 6.33
CA PRO A 559 -38.95 0.03 6.04
C PRO A 559 -37.78 -0.89 5.66
N ALA A 560 -36.77 -0.33 4.98
CA ALA A 560 -35.55 -1.04 4.62
C ALA A 560 -34.82 -1.62 5.85
N THR A 561 -34.85 -0.92 6.98
CA THR A 561 -34.23 -1.40 8.23
C THR A 561 -34.97 -2.59 8.81
N HIS A 562 -36.31 -2.54 8.86
CA HIS A 562 -37.14 -3.63 9.35
C HIS A 562 -36.96 -4.88 8.50
N ARG A 563 -37.00 -4.73 7.16
CA ARG A 563 -36.78 -5.84 6.24
C ARG A 563 -35.38 -6.44 6.38
N ALA A 564 -34.34 -5.62 6.51
CA ALA A 564 -32.98 -6.11 6.71
C ALA A 564 -32.81 -6.85 8.05
N GLN A 565 -33.53 -6.43 9.09
CA GLN A 565 -33.50 -7.10 10.39
C GLN A 565 -34.24 -8.45 10.36
N ASP A 566 -35.41 -8.54 9.73
CA ASP A 566 -36.13 -9.80 9.51
C ASP A 566 -35.27 -10.82 8.72
N LEU A 567 -34.64 -10.38 7.63
CA LEU A 567 -33.72 -11.22 6.85
C LEU A 567 -32.52 -11.70 7.68
N PHE A 568 -32.01 -10.89 8.60
CA PHE A 568 -30.93 -11.29 9.50
C PHE A 568 -31.39 -12.38 10.49
N TYR A 569 -32.59 -12.27 11.07
CA TYR A 569 -33.12 -13.28 11.97
C TYR A 569 -33.40 -14.62 11.25
N ARG A 570 -34.01 -14.59 10.07
CA ARG A 570 -34.18 -15.80 9.24
C ARG A 570 -32.83 -16.47 8.90
N TRP A 571 -31.78 -15.67 8.72
CA TRP A 571 -30.42 -16.20 8.52
C TRP A 571 -29.84 -16.82 9.79
N MET A 572 -30.12 -16.26 10.97
CA MET A 572 -29.75 -16.90 12.25
C MET A 572 -30.50 -18.23 12.45
N GLU A 573 -31.80 -18.25 12.18
CA GLU A 573 -32.66 -19.45 12.26
C GLU A 573 -32.17 -20.58 11.32
N SER A 574 -31.62 -20.23 10.16
CA SER A 574 -31.02 -21.20 9.24
C SER A 574 -29.59 -21.62 9.61
N ASP A 575 -29.10 -21.26 10.79
CA ASP A 575 -27.71 -21.43 11.25
C ASP A 575 -26.68 -20.87 10.25
N GLY A 576 -27.07 -19.82 9.54
CA GLY A 576 -26.22 -19.10 8.61
C GLY A 576 -26.11 -19.70 7.20
N LYS A 577 -27.01 -20.62 6.82
CA LYS A 577 -26.92 -21.39 5.57
C LYS A 577 -27.43 -20.69 4.30
N THR A 578 -28.03 -19.49 4.35
CA THR A 578 -28.78 -18.93 3.20
C THR A 578 -28.39 -17.49 2.71
N TRP A 579 -28.38 -17.27 1.38
CA TRP A 579 -28.33 -16.06 0.47
C TRP A 579 -27.35 -14.86 0.62
N ASN A 580 -27.26 -14.10 -0.49
CA ASN A 580 -26.46 -12.90 -0.79
C ASN A 580 -26.91 -11.62 -0.04
N LEU A 581 -25.97 -10.69 0.24
CA LEU A 581 -26.05 -9.42 1.04
C LEU A 581 -25.63 -9.48 2.52
N ARG A 582 -24.87 -10.51 2.92
CA ARG A 582 -24.39 -10.76 4.29
C ARG A 582 -23.84 -9.54 5.04
N GLY A 583 -22.93 -8.77 4.45
CA GLY A 583 -22.29 -7.65 5.14
C GLY A 583 -23.23 -6.50 5.56
N LEU A 584 -24.31 -6.26 4.80
CA LEU A 584 -25.34 -5.29 5.19
C LEU A 584 -26.19 -5.84 6.34
N LEU A 585 -26.69 -7.07 6.17
CA LEU A 585 -27.56 -7.72 7.16
C LEU A 585 -26.86 -7.87 8.51
N PHE A 586 -25.58 -8.28 8.53
CA PHE A 586 -24.79 -8.38 9.75
C PHE A 586 -24.70 -7.04 10.48
N ARG A 587 -24.46 -5.95 9.73
CA ARG A 587 -24.37 -4.60 10.31
C ARG A 587 -25.69 -4.15 10.93
N VAL A 588 -26.82 -4.45 10.29
CA VAL A 588 -28.16 -4.14 10.81
C VAL A 588 -28.45 -4.99 12.05
N GLY A 589 -28.23 -6.31 11.96
CA GLY A 589 -28.42 -7.27 13.05
C GLY A 589 -27.68 -6.86 14.32
N VAL A 590 -26.37 -6.58 14.23
CA VAL A 590 -25.58 -6.16 15.41
C VAL A 590 -25.94 -4.76 15.92
N ARG A 591 -26.30 -3.83 15.03
CA ARG A 591 -26.64 -2.46 15.40
C ARG A 591 -27.95 -2.40 16.18
N ASN A 592 -28.92 -3.25 15.80
CA ASN A 592 -30.27 -3.24 16.34
C ASN A 592 -30.52 -4.34 17.38
N GLY A 593 -29.74 -5.42 17.37
CA GLY A 593 -29.79 -6.52 18.31
C GLY A 593 -29.00 -6.31 19.60
N GLY A 594 -28.87 -7.39 20.37
CA GLY A 594 -28.27 -7.46 21.70
C GLY A 594 -27.03 -8.35 21.75
N ASP A 595 -26.97 -9.17 22.81
CA ASP A 595 -25.82 -10.06 23.07
C ASP A 595 -25.86 -11.33 22.22
N GLU A 596 -27.06 -11.88 21.99
CA GLU A 596 -27.29 -13.09 21.21
C GLU A 596 -26.81 -12.93 19.76
N GLU A 597 -27.27 -11.89 19.05
CA GLU A 597 -26.91 -11.62 17.66
C GLU A 597 -25.41 -11.38 17.51
N TRP A 598 -24.80 -10.71 18.49
CA TRP A 598 -23.37 -10.44 18.49
C TRP A 598 -22.54 -11.71 18.71
N ARG A 599 -22.94 -12.56 19.66
CA ARG A 599 -22.27 -13.85 19.92
C ARG A 599 -22.42 -14.81 18.76
N PHE A 600 -23.61 -14.86 18.15
CA PHE A 600 -23.86 -15.67 16.96
C PHE A 600 -22.92 -15.27 15.82
N LEU A 601 -22.80 -13.97 15.53
CA LEU A 601 -21.87 -13.50 14.50
C LEU A 601 -20.41 -13.75 14.86
N LEU A 602 -20.01 -13.63 16.13
CA LEU A 602 -18.65 -13.98 16.54
C LEU A 602 -18.35 -15.46 16.32
N LYS A 603 -19.31 -16.35 16.62
CA LYS A 603 -19.20 -17.79 16.32
C LYS A 603 -18.98 -18.01 14.81
N LYS A 604 -19.80 -17.38 13.96
CA LYS A 604 -19.64 -17.47 12.49
C LYS A 604 -18.34 -16.85 11.98
N TYR A 605 -17.78 -15.84 12.66
CA TYR A 605 -16.44 -15.32 12.35
C TYR A 605 -15.35 -16.37 12.60
N MET A 606 -15.45 -17.13 13.69
CA MET A 606 -14.49 -18.17 14.04
C MET A 606 -14.56 -19.36 13.09
N GLU A 607 -15.78 -19.74 12.67
CA GLU A 607 -16.04 -20.87 11.76
C GLU A 607 -15.73 -20.57 10.28
N SER A 608 -15.78 -19.30 9.87
CA SER A 608 -15.66 -18.92 8.46
C SER A 608 -14.27 -19.23 7.87
N PRO A 609 -14.15 -19.93 6.73
CA PRO A 609 -12.87 -20.09 6.02
C PRO A 609 -12.56 -18.91 5.08
N SER A 610 -13.55 -18.07 4.76
CA SER A 610 -13.40 -16.90 3.89
C SER A 610 -12.93 -15.68 4.69
N SER A 611 -11.77 -15.12 4.32
CA SER A 611 -11.23 -13.89 4.94
C SER A 611 -12.08 -12.66 4.62
N THR A 612 -12.72 -12.62 3.45
CA THR A 612 -13.68 -11.58 3.06
C THR A 612 -14.92 -11.59 3.95
N ASN A 613 -15.46 -12.79 4.22
CA ASN A 613 -16.59 -12.94 5.11
C ASN A 613 -16.21 -12.57 6.56
N LYS A 614 -15.04 -13.01 7.06
CA LYS A 614 -14.51 -12.61 8.37
C LYS A 614 -14.41 -11.09 8.50
N LEU A 615 -13.89 -10.39 7.49
CA LEU A 615 -13.80 -8.94 7.49
C LEU A 615 -15.18 -8.27 7.54
N SER A 616 -16.14 -8.78 6.77
CA SER A 616 -17.53 -8.28 6.77
C SER A 616 -18.21 -8.45 8.13
N ILE A 617 -18.05 -9.63 8.76
CA ILE A 617 -18.55 -9.89 10.11
C ILE A 617 -17.87 -8.96 11.12
N LEU A 618 -16.55 -8.80 11.06
CA LEU A 618 -15.81 -7.94 11.98
C LEU A 618 -16.28 -6.48 11.91
N GLN A 619 -16.51 -5.96 10.71
CA GLN A 619 -17.07 -4.62 10.51
C GLN A 619 -18.47 -4.49 11.12
N ALA A 620 -19.27 -5.54 11.07
CA ALA A 620 -20.57 -5.61 11.72
C ALA A 620 -20.48 -5.67 13.26
N LEU A 621 -19.59 -6.50 13.81
CA LEU A 621 -19.36 -6.59 15.26
C LEU A 621 -18.98 -5.23 15.87
N CYS A 622 -18.29 -4.38 15.12
CA CYS A 622 -17.96 -3.00 15.51
C CYS A 622 -19.18 -2.07 15.64
N ARG A 623 -20.34 -2.43 15.07
CA ARG A 623 -21.59 -1.64 15.15
C ARG A 623 -22.38 -1.86 16.43
N THR A 624 -21.90 -2.70 17.34
CA THR A 624 -22.53 -2.96 18.64
C THR A 624 -22.73 -1.68 19.46
N ARG A 625 -23.78 -1.65 20.28
CA ARG A 625 -24.02 -0.56 21.24
C ARG A 625 -23.19 -0.71 22.52
N SER A 626 -22.75 -1.93 22.84
CA SER A 626 -22.01 -2.23 24.08
C SER A 626 -20.58 -1.68 24.04
N THR A 627 -20.24 -0.83 25.00
CA THR A 627 -18.86 -0.33 25.19
C THR A 627 -17.89 -1.46 25.56
N ALA A 628 -18.33 -2.42 26.37
CA ALA A 628 -17.51 -3.57 26.77
C ALA A 628 -17.09 -4.42 25.56
N LYS A 629 -18.02 -4.71 24.65
CA LYS A 629 -17.74 -5.45 23.41
C LYS A 629 -16.77 -4.70 22.48
N LYS A 630 -16.88 -3.36 22.39
CA LYS A 630 -15.91 -2.54 21.63
C LYS A 630 -14.50 -2.61 22.21
N LEU A 631 -14.38 -2.50 23.53
CA LEU A 631 -13.10 -2.65 24.22
C LEU A 631 -12.52 -4.06 24.07
N TRP A 632 -13.38 -5.08 24.10
CA TRP A 632 -12.99 -6.46 23.84
C TRP A 632 -12.41 -6.63 22.43
N LEU A 633 -13.07 -6.09 21.39
CA LEU A 633 -12.57 -6.10 20.01
C LEU A 633 -11.19 -5.45 19.89
N LEU A 634 -10.99 -4.28 20.52
CA LEU A 634 -9.70 -3.56 20.53
C LEU A 634 -8.61 -4.37 21.24
N LYS A 635 -8.91 -4.94 22.42
CA LYS A 635 -7.94 -5.71 23.21
C LYS A 635 -7.55 -7.00 22.50
N THR A 636 -8.52 -7.75 22.00
CA THR A 636 -8.29 -9.08 21.42
C THR A 636 -7.54 -8.98 20.08
N SER A 637 -7.83 -7.98 19.26
CA SER A 637 -7.09 -7.72 18.01
C SER A 637 -5.65 -7.24 18.26
N LEU A 638 -5.42 -6.39 19.25
CA LEU A 638 -4.06 -5.96 19.61
C LEU A 638 -3.20 -7.13 20.13
N LEU A 639 -3.81 -8.08 20.83
CA LEU A 639 -3.14 -9.27 21.37
C LEU A 639 -3.01 -10.43 20.36
N ASN A 640 -3.53 -10.28 19.14
CA ASN A 640 -3.62 -11.35 18.15
C ASN A 640 -4.36 -12.60 18.68
N HIS A 641 -5.38 -12.40 19.50
CA HIS A 641 -6.16 -13.45 20.14
C HIS A 641 -7.59 -13.41 19.59
N VAL A 642 -8.10 -14.51 19.04
CA VAL A 642 -9.38 -14.61 18.29
C VAL A 642 -9.43 -13.76 17.01
N ILE A 643 -9.10 -12.47 17.08
CA ILE A 643 -9.02 -11.54 15.96
C ILE A 643 -7.56 -11.28 15.62
N LYS A 644 -7.23 -11.46 14.35
CA LYS A 644 -5.90 -11.23 13.79
C LYS A 644 -5.46 -9.76 13.95
N THR A 645 -4.20 -9.50 14.34
CA THR A 645 -3.72 -8.12 14.55
C THR A 645 -3.70 -7.26 13.28
N GLN A 646 -3.59 -7.86 12.08
CA GLN A 646 -3.73 -7.15 10.80
C GLN A 646 -5.06 -6.38 10.67
N ASP A 647 -6.10 -6.80 11.42
CA ASP A 647 -7.43 -6.20 11.39
C ASP A 647 -7.63 -5.07 12.43
N PHE A 648 -6.64 -4.80 13.27
CA PHE A 648 -6.71 -3.75 14.30
C PHE A 648 -7.07 -2.38 13.69
N GLY A 649 -6.39 -1.98 12.61
CA GLY A 649 -6.65 -0.73 11.90
C GLY A 649 -8.08 -0.65 11.34
N THR A 650 -8.67 -1.78 10.92
CA THR A 650 -10.08 -1.82 10.49
C THR A 650 -11.03 -1.55 11.66
N ILE A 651 -10.79 -2.16 12.82
CA ILE A 651 -11.61 -1.93 14.02
C ILE A 651 -11.53 -0.47 14.45
N ILE A 652 -10.31 0.09 14.50
CA ILE A 652 -10.08 1.51 14.82
C ILE A 652 -10.91 2.40 13.89
N ARG A 653 -10.80 2.20 12.58
CA ARG A 653 -11.53 2.98 11.57
C ARG A 653 -13.05 2.87 11.73
N GLN A 654 -13.57 1.66 11.95
CA GLN A 654 -15.02 1.47 12.15
C GLN A 654 -15.50 2.16 13.42
N LEU A 655 -14.77 2.04 14.52
CA LEU A 655 -15.14 2.66 15.79
C LEU A 655 -14.96 4.18 15.78
N ALA A 656 -13.84 4.69 15.26
CA ALA A 656 -13.52 6.12 15.25
C ALA A 656 -14.45 6.96 14.37
N SER A 657 -15.21 6.34 13.46
CA SER A 657 -16.20 6.99 12.59
C SER A 657 -17.35 7.68 13.33
N SER A 658 -17.58 7.36 14.62
CA SER A 658 -18.58 8.02 15.46
C SER A 658 -17.91 8.92 16.51
N PRO A 659 -18.34 10.19 16.69
CA PRO A 659 -17.76 11.08 17.70
C PRO A 659 -17.76 10.50 19.13
N LYS A 660 -18.80 9.74 19.50
CA LYS A 660 -18.91 9.08 20.82
C LYS A 660 -17.86 8.00 21.01
N ASN A 661 -17.69 7.15 20.01
CA ASN A 661 -16.73 6.04 20.04
C ASN A 661 -15.29 6.53 19.86
N ASN A 662 -15.07 7.64 19.14
CA ASN A 662 -13.75 8.19 18.91
C ASN A 662 -13.01 8.50 20.25
N ARG A 663 -13.72 9.04 21.24
CA ARG A 663 -13.17 9.26 22.59
C ARG A 663 -12.70 7.96 23.26
N LEU A 664 -13.43 6.87 23.09
CA LEU A 664 -13.07 5.55 23.62
C LEU A 664 -11.78 5.03 22.98
N VAL A 665 -11.71 5.10 21.65
CA VAL A 665 -10.56 4.62 20.88
C VAL A 665 -9.31 5.45 21.17
N TRP A 666 -9.44 6.77 21.26
CA TRP A 666 -8.35 7.67 21.62
C TRP A 666 -7.77 7.34 23.00
N ARG A 667 -8.64 7.18 24.02
CA ARG A 667 -8.19 6.76 25.35
C ARG A 667 -7.51 5.40 25.30
N PHE A 668 -8.09 4.41 24.61
CA PHE A 668 -7.47 3.09 24.47
C PHE A 668 -6.06 3.18 23.87
N MET A 669 -5.89 3.99 22.82
CA MET A 669 -4.60 4.22 22.18
C MET A 669 -3.58 4.84 23.14
N GLN A 670 -3.97 5.89 23.90
CA GLN A 670 -3.10 6.53 24.90
C GLN A 670 -2.59 5.53 25.95
N HIS A 671 -3.47 4.67 26.47
CA HIS A 671 -3.10 3.69 27.50
C HIS A 671 -2.27 2.51 26.96
N ASN A 672 -2.30 2.25 25.66
CA ASN A 672 -1.61 1.11 25.03
C ASN A 672 -0.53 1.54 24.03
N TRP A 673 -0.07 2.80 24.09
CA TRP A 673 0.84 3.37 23.10
C TRP A 673 2.14 2.57 22.94
N ASP A 674 2.76 2.18 24.05
CA ASP A 674 4.03 1.42 24.00
C ASP A 674 3.86 0.04 23.36
N LYS A 675 2.72 -0.62 23.60
CA LYS A 675 2.38 -1.89 22.93
C LYS A 675 2.15 -1.68 21.43
N LEU A 676 1.46 -0.60 21.06
CA LEU A 676 1.23 -0.24 19.66
C LEU A 676 2.56 0.01 18.94
N THR A 677 3.48 0.77 19.52
CA THR A 677 4.77 1.08 18.90
C THR A 677 5.74 -0.11 18.88
N THR A 678 5.51 -1.10 19.74
CA THR A 678 6.23 -2.39 19.71
C THR A 678 5.71 -3.28 18.58
N LYS A 679 4.39 -3.30 18.38
CA LYS A 679 3.74 -4.15 17.37
C LYS A 679 3.83 -3.55 15.95
N PHE A 680 3.66 -2.24 15.85
CA PHE A 680 3.74 -1.43 14.64
C PHE A 680 4.88 -0.43 14.82
N SER A 681 5.93 -0.52 14.02
CA SER A 681 7.13 0.30 14.22
C SER A 681 6.80 1.81 14.22
N LEU A 682 7.51 2.60 15.04
CA LEU A 682 7.44 4.05 14.95
C LEU A 682 7.87 4.49 13.54
N GLY A 683 6.99 5.23 12.85
CA GLY A 683 7.19 5.62 11.46
C GLY A 683 6.55 4.68 10.44
N SER A 684 6.08 3.50 10.85
CA SER A 684 5.21 2.69 9.99
C SER A 684 3.96 3.48 9.63
N SER A 685 3.59 3.36 8.37
CA SER A 685 2.44 4.05 7.83
C SER A 685 1.12 3.38 8.25
N TYR A 686 1.16 2.14 8.72
CA TYR A 686 0.04 1.49 9.41
C TYR A 686 -0.26 2.21 10.74
N LEU A 687 0.76 2.47 11.57
CA LEU A 687 0.60 3.26 12.79
C LEU A 687 0.16 4.69 12.49
N ALA A 688 0.74 5.32 11.46
CA ALA A 688 0.32 6.64 11.01
C ALA A 688 -1.18 6.69 10.67
N ARG A 689 -1.70 5.68 9.96
CA ARG A 689 -3.13 5.57 9.62
C ARG A 689 -4.02 5.37 10.83
N ILE A 690 -3.59 4.57 11.80
CA ILE A 690 -4.31 4.41 13.07
C ILE A 690 -4.46 5.78 13.74
N VAL A 691 -3.35 6.51 13.92
CA VAL A 691 -3.37 7.81 14.59
C VAL A 691 -4.25 8.80 13.82
N LEU A 692 -4.05 8.93 12.51
CA LEU A 692 -4.83 9.85 11.66
C LEU A 692 -6.33 9.53 11.71
N SER A 693 -6.72 8.25 11.65
CA SER A 693 -8.12 7.82 11.71
C SER A 693 -8.79 8.16 13.04
N ILE A 694 -8.03 8.12 14.14
CA ILE A 694 -8.54 8.50 15.46
C ILE A 694 -8.68 10.01 15.55
N THR A 695 -7.68 10.77 15.10
CA THR A 695 -7.67 12.22 15.26
C THR A 695 -8.51 12.98 14.22
N SER A 696 -8.86 12.37 13.09
CA SER A 696 -9.49 13.05 11.93
C SER A 696 -10.84 13.71 12.23
N HIS A 697 -11.55 13.27 13.26
CA HIS A 697 -12.87 13.79 13.64
C HIS A 697 -12.80 14.82 14.77
N PHE A 698 -11.62 15.12 15.33
CA PHE A 698 -11.51 16.14 16.35
C PHE A 698 -11.61 17.53 15.72
N SER A 699 -12.36 18.40 16.41
CA SER A 699 -12.75 19.70 15.88
C SER A 699 -12.89 20.76 16.98
N THR A 700 -12.21 20.57 18.13
CA THR A 700 -12.23 21.51 19.26
C THR A 700 -10.82 21.87 19.70
N GLN A 701 -10.65 23.09 20.23
CA GLN A 701 -9.36 23.58 20.71
C GLN A 701 -8.79 22.71 21.85
N GLN A 702 -9.65 22.23 22.74
CA GLN A 702 -9.27 21.32 23.82
C GLN A 702 -8.62 20.04 23.27
N LYS A 703 -9.23 19.44 22.22
CA LYS A 703 -8.70 18.22 21.60
C LYS A 703 -7.39 18.47 20.85
N TYR A 704 -7.26 19.61 20.18
CA TYR A 704 -6.00 20.01 19.57
C TYR A 704 -4.85 20.05 20.59
N LEU A 705 -5.08 20.71 21.74
CA LEU A 705 -4.07 20.81 22.80
C LEU A 705 -3.76 19.45 23.44
N GLU A 706 -4.76 18.60 23.64
CA GLU A 706 -4.59 17.23 24.16
C GLU A 706 -3.70 16.38 23.25
N VAL A 707 -3.98 16.36 21.94
CA VAL A 707 -3.17 15.64 20.94
C VAL A 707 -1.75 16.20 20.88
N LYS A 708 -1.61 17.53 20.85
CA LYS A 708 -0.30 18.21 20.84
C LYS A 708 0.54 17.84 22.06
N ARG A 709 -0.04 17.87 23.26
CA ARG A 709 0.64 17.52 24.51
C ARG A 709 1.07 16.05 24.51
N PHE A 710 0.17 15.13 24.17
CA PHE A 710 0.46 13.69 24.15
C PHE A 710 1.69 13.34 23.29
N PHE A 711 1.80 13.91 22.08
CA PHE A 711 2.95 13.65 21.21
C PHE A 711 4.20 14.49 21.51
N SER A 712 4.08 15.53 22.34
CA SER A 712 5.21 16.36 22.78
C SER A 712 5.86 15.84 24.07
N SER A 713 5.13 15.12 24.92
CA SER A 713 5.65 14.58 26.17
C SER A 713 6.47 13.29 25.93
N GLY A 714 7.76 13.33 26.27
CA GLY A 714 8.53 12.14 26.67
C GLY A 714 9.33 11.36 25.61
N LYS A 715 9.11 11.54 24.30
CA LYS A 715 9.81 10.73 23.26
C LYS A 715 10.16 11.46 21.95
N ASN A 716 10.19 12.79 21.94
CA ASN A 716 10.52 13.63 20.76
C ASN A 716 9.71 13.30 19.47
N MET A 717 8.49 12.78 19.61
CA MET A 717 7.61 12.36 18.50
C MET A 717 6.97 13.52 17.74
N ARG A 718 7.16 14.77 18.23
CA ARG A 718 6.62 16.00 17.63
C ARG A 718 7.02 16.19 16.16
N ASN A 719 8.17 15.63 15.76
CA ASN A 719 8.69 15.76 14.40
C ASN A 719 8.15 14.70 13.42
N LEU A 720 7.36 13.73 13.90
CA LEU A 720 6.75 12.73 13.02
C LEU A 720 5.70 13.39 12.11
N MET A 721 5.75 13.09 10.81
CA MET A 721 4.86 13.69 9.81
C MET A 721 3.38 13.48 10.14
N PHE A 722 3.00 12.28 10.58
CA PHE A 722 1.60 11.98 10.89
C PHE A 722 1.08 12.79 12.09
N VAL A 723 1.96 13.19 13.04
CA VAL A 723 1.57 14.07 14.15
C VAL A 723 1.28 15.48 13.64
N ARG A 724 2.15 16.02 12.77
CA ARG A 724 1.94 17.33 12.15
C ARG A 724 0.66 17.36 11.33
N ARG A 725 0.44 16.37 10.46
CA ARG A 725 -0.79 16.20 9.67
C ARG A 725 -2.04 16.09 10.56
N SER A 726 -1.97 15.31 11.64
CA SER A 726 -3.09 15.18 12.59
C SER A 726 -3.47 16.53 13.18
N LEU A 727 -2.50 17.32 13.64
CA LEU A 727 -2.74 18.65 14.20
C LEU A 727 -3.32 19.63 13.17
N GLU A 728 -2.84 19.58 11.93
CA GLU A 728 -3.35 20.39 10.83
C GLU A 728 -4.81 20.06 10.50
N VAL A 729 -5.16 18.78 10.38
CA VAL A 729 -6.55 18.34 10.14
C VAL A 729 -7.48 18.82 11.24
N ILE A 730 -7.06 18.74 12.51
CA ILE A 730 -7.86 19.24 13.63
C ILE A 730 -8.07 20.75 13.53
N ARG A 731 -7.03 21.50 13.17
CA ARG A 731 -7.10 22.96 12.98
C ARG A 731 -8.06 23.32 11.84
N LEU A 732 -7.98 22.61 10.71
CA LEU A 732 -8.89 22.80 9.57
C LEU A 732 -10.35 22.50 9.95
N ASN A 733 -10.59 21.44 10.73
CA ASN A 733 -11.92 21.12 11.23
C ASN A 733 -12.50 22.22 12.14
N ILE A 734 -11.67 22.81 13.01
CA ILE A 734 -12.07 23.93 13.88
C ILE A 734 -12.49 25.13 13.03
N LEU A 735 -11.64 25.53 12.07
CA LEU A 735 -11.90 26.66 11.19
C LEU A 735 -13.15 26.43 10.31
N TRP A 736 -13.31 25.22 9.78
CA TRP A 736 -14.46 24.85 8.97
C TRP A 736 -15.77 24.95 9.77
N LEU A 737 -15.79 24.46 11.01
CA LEU A 737 -16.97 24.59 11.87
C LEU A 737 -17.26 26.04 12.24
N GLN A 738 -16.24 26.83 12.57
CA GLN A 738 -16.41 28.25 12.89
C GLN A 738 -17.04 29.02 11.71
N LYS A 739 -16.58 28.76 10.48
CA LYS A 739 -17.07 29.44 9.28
C LYS A 739 -18.44 28.96 8.82
N ASN A 740 -18.70 27.64 8.85
CA ASN A 740 -19.83 27.05 8.12
C ASN A 740 -20.98 26.57 9.00
N ARG A 741 -20.82 26.47 10.33
CA ARG A 741 -21.87 25.92 11.21
C ARG A 741 -23.17 26.73 11.16
N ASN A 742 -23.10 28.05 11.28
CA ASN A 742 -24.29 28.91 11.29
C ASN A 742 -24.97 28.95 9.91
N PRO A 743 -24.25 29.16 8.79
CA PRO A 743 -24.84 29.08 7.44
C PRO A 743 -25.54 27.74 7.16
N ILE A 744 -24.92 26.61 7.52
CA ILE A 744 -25.53 25.28 7.31
C ILE A 744 -26.79 25.12 8.18
N ASN A 745 -26.75 25.54 9.45
CA ASN A 745 -27.93 25.48 10.31
C ASN A 745 -29.09 26.33 9.76
N PHE A 746 -28.79 27.51 9.23
CA PHE A 746 -29.77 28.37 8.59
C PHE A 746 -30.35 27.69 7.33
N TRP A 747 -29.49 27.19 6.44
CA TRP A 747 -29.89 26.50 5.22
C TRP A 747 -30.78 25.28 5.48
N LEU A 748 -30.43 24.44 6.46
CA LEU A 748 -31.23 23.28 6.86
C LEU A 748 -32.61 23.69 7.41
N ARG A 749 -32.68 24.77 8.19
CA ARG A 749 -33.96 25.30 8.70
C ARG A 749 -34.82 25.83 7.57
N MET A 750 -34.25 26.59 6.63
CA MET A 750 -35.00 27.13 5.48
C MET A 750 -35.49 26.03 4.53
N GLY A 751 -34.66 25.02 4.25
CA GLY A 751 -35.04 23.87 3.41
C GLY A 751 -36.23 23.07 3.96
N LEU A 752 -36.40 23.03 5.29
CA LEU A 752 -37.57 22.42 5.96
C LEU A 752 -38.87 23.20 5.72
N TYR A 753 -38.82 24.49 5.39
CA TYR A 753 -40.00 25.34 5.15
C TYR A 753 -40.39 25.46 3.68
N ILE A 754 -39.47 25.18 2.73
CA ILE A 754 -39.66 25.51 1.31
C ILE A 754 -39.77 24.26 0.42
N SER A 755 -39.35 23.09 0.89
CA SER A 755 -39.33 21.87 0.06
C SER A 755 -40.67 21.11 0.05
N PRO A 756 -41.14 20.62 -1.13
CA PRO A 756 -42.22 19.62 -1.22
C PRO A 756 -41.91 18.31 -0.47
N TRP A 757 -40.64 18.10 -0.09
CA TRP A 757 -40.14 16.95 0.67
C TRP A 757 -40.06 17.17 2.18
N ALA A 758 -40.69 18.23 2.72
CA ALA A 758 -40.70 18.54 4.15
C ALA A 758 -41.16 17.36 5.04
N THR A 759 -41.93 16.41 4.49
CA THR A 759 -42.35 15.17 5.16
C THR A 759 -41.23 14.13 5.28
N VAL A 760 -40.25 14.11 4.36
CA VAL A 760 -39.13 13.14 4.34
C VAL A 760 -37.97 13.60 5.22
N ILE A 761 -37.76 14.91 5.38
CA ILE A 761 -36.66 15.47 6.20
C ILE A 761 -37.04 15.51 7.71
N LYS A 762 -38.30 15.23 8.07
CA LYS A 762 -38.76 15.11 9.47
C LYS A 762 -38.39 13.78 10.15
N VAL A 763 -37.76 12.83 9.44
CA VAL A 763 -37.27 11.52 9.96
C VAL A 763 -35.77 11.58 10.21
#